data_AF-A0A6N7V089-F1
#
_entry.id   AF-A0A6N7V089-F1
#
_cell.length_a   1.000
_cell.length_b   1.000
_cell.length_c   1.000
_cell.angle_alpha   90.00
_cell.angle_beta   90.00
_cell.angle_gamma   90.00
#
_symmetry.space_group_name_H-M   'P 1'
#
loop_
_entity.id
_entity.type
_entity.pdbx_description
1 polymer ?
#
loop_
_entity_poly.entity_id
_entity_poly.type
_entity_poly.pdbx_seq_one_letter_code
_entity_poly.pdbx_strand_id
1 'polypeptide(L)'
;MKQVWKKTMAVFVSAGLLLGNGASALAQEKPVDKEENVYANLKADGSVSGVYVVNGYQLDKKETITDYGKYESVKNLSSDTKIGQKEDKITVAGEKGKFYYQGNLKEKELPWEVSIQYVLEGKEVSAREIAGKSGETEIHIQTKAVKTYSDFTENYLLQITATLSGKHFSDVQAEGAMQANVSGEKQLTYTVIPGQDADIEIRGKATDFEMDSIVLKAVPLSFDVKEEQMDTGVLKEKENAFLSGVEQLNAGSHQLAAGISGLTGGGTALSRGLEQLGDGADSLDVGAAALAKGSSDLKEGAKNWQSGLAQVAGNSQQMQKASAQIAAGLTKLEQQLNGQGGEELQLTEAIGAVGQLTEQFGTLVQASAQLGQGISNAYNTGLELEGARTAQDGLAGQSIAANEAAAAQLAQLEDSPEKTAAIQALTNSSAVLGGYQTLGAGYGQLVAGLGQLSAGYQGENGIQKGLEQTQQALQTMNQKIQTLGSTQEKLAALRQGVHQLYAAYCEGNQETPSFHQAVIQYTDGTDALYQSYSHQLYPGIESVAGGMETLDQGAGSLKAATWALRDGSRTLLNGLGSAESGAAALQEGTAALQGESNSALAEAKSKLEEIKNKLTGEGFTPRSFVSEKNTHVKAVQFVAKTEAIGKTKEKDGK
;
A
#
# COMPACT_ATOMS: atom_id res chain seq x y z
N MET A 1 39.21 42.55 -47.33
CA MET A 1 40.32 43.32 -46.70
C MET A 1 40.04 44.83 -46.83
N LYS A 2 40.79 45.67 -46.10
CA LYS A 2 40.75 47.15 -46.14
C LYS A 2 41.02 47.65 -47.60
N GLN A 3 40.18 48.50 -48.20
CA GLN A 3 40.21 50.00 -48.25
C GLN A 3 40.95 50.62 -49.46
N VAL A 4 40.43 51.77 -49.95
CA VAL A 4 41.16 52.94 -50.54
C VAL A 4 41.85 52.72 -51.93
N TRP A 5 41.77 53.60 -52.96
CA TRP A 5 41.13 54.93 -53.16
C TRP A 5 40.87 55.29 -54.67
N LYS A 6 39.89 56.18 -54.90
CA LYS A 6 39.68 57.19 -55.98
C LYS A 6 40.56 57.23 -57.26
N LYS A 7 39.92 57.40 -58.44
CA LYS A 7 39.87 58.67 -59.25
C LYS A 7 38.91 58.59 -60.48
N THR A 8 38.63 59.76 -61.11
CA THR A 8 37.60 60.09 -62.14
C THR A 8 38.11 59.98 -63.62
N MET A 9 37.41 60.24 -64.75
CA MET A 9 36.33 61.24 -65.09
C MET A 9 35.65 61.05 -66.50
N ALA A 10 34.30 61.22 -66.62
CA ALA A 10 33.42 61.65 -67.77
C ALA A 10 33.65 61.08 -69.23
N VAL A 11 33.02 61.46 -70.37
CA VAL A 11 31.92 62.38 -70.86
C VAL A 11 31.25 61.74 -72.13
N PHE A 12 29.92 61.73 -72.41
CA PHE A 12 29.09 62.58 -73.35
C PHE A 12 27.64 61.99 -73.36
N VAL A 13 26.53 62.73 -73.11
CA VAL A 13 25.61 63.45 -74.06
C VAL A 13 24.86 62.49 -75.05
N SER A 14 23.52 62.47 -75.20
CA SER A 14 22.41 63.34 -74.75
C SER A 14 21.04 62.59 -74.66
N ALA A 15 19.97 63.32 -74.28
CA ALA A 15 18.54 62.98 -74.40
C ALA A 15 17.97 61.90 -73.44
N GLY A 16 17.82 62.25 -72.15
CA GLY A 16 17.00 61.50 -71.20
C GLY A 16 16.51 62.37 -70.03
N LEU A 17 15.26 62.12 -69.59
CA LEU A 17 14.61 62.63 -68.37
C LEU A 17 14.58 64.16 -68.14
N LEU A 18 13.42 64.77 -68.42
CA LEU A 18 13.04 66.12 -67.97
C LEU A 18 11.65 66.10 -67.32
N LEU A 19 11.61 65.85 -66.01
CA LEU A 19 10.58 66.31 -65.05
C LEU A 19 11.05 65.94 -63.63
N GLY A 20 11.71 66.86 -62.92
CA GLY A 20 12.17 66.60 -61.56
C GLY A 20 13.03 67.73 -60.98
N ASN A 21 12.52 68.41 -59.97
CA ASN A 21 13.25 69.33 -59.10
C ASN A 21 12.40 69.65 -57.85
N GLY A 22 13.04 69.89 -56.70
CA GLY A 22 12.41 70.64 -55.60
C GLY A 22 11.68 69.86 -54.48
N ALA A 23 11.87 68.54 -54.34
CA ALA A 23 11.43 67.82 -53.14
C ALA A 23 12.39 68.09 -51.95
N SER A 24 12.29 69.27 -51.35
CA SER A 24 13.08 69.64 -50.17
C SER A 24 12.75 68.72 -49.00
N ALA A 25 13.75 68.07 -48.42
CA ALA A 25 13.62 67.35 -47.16
C ALA A 25 13.28 68.36 -46.05
N LEU A 26 12.03 68.37 -45.59
CA LEU A 26 11.62 69.13 -44.41
C LEU A 26 12.35 68.54 -43.21
N ALA A 27 13.27 69.32 -42.63
CA ALA A 27 13.89 68.97 -41.37
C ALA A 27 12.80 68.87 -40.30
N GLN A 28 12.63 67.69 -39.73
CA GLN A 28 11.67 67.45 -38.66
C GLN A 28 12.12 68.28 -37.44
N GLU A 29 11.36 69.32 -37.09
CA GLU A 29 11.66 70.16 -35.92
C GLU A 29 11.74 69.26 -34.69
N LYS A 30 12.88 69.29 -33.97
CA LYS A 30 13.05 68.49 -32.77
C LYS A 30 12.02 68.98 -31.73
N PRO A 31 11.13 68.13 -31.22
CA PRO A 31 10.16 68.56 -30.22
C PRO A 31 10.86 69.10 -28.96
N VAL A 32 10.27 70.16 -28.40
CA VAL A 32 10.68 70.75 -27.12
C VAL A 32 9.83 70.14 -26.02
N ASP A 33 10.46 69.79 -24.90
CA ASP A 33 9.72 69.25 -23.75
C ASP A 33 8.78 70.30 -23.15
N LYS A 34 7.56 69.86 -22.84
CA LYS A 34 6.43 70.69 -22.40
C LYS A 34 5.98 70.33 -20.98
N GLU A 35 5.62 71.35 -20.20
CA GLU A 35 4.89 71.23 -18.94
C GLU A 35 3.49 71.86 -19.10
N GLU A 36 2.43 71.18 -18.65
CA GLU A 36 1.04 71.68 -18.75
C GLU A 36 0.45 71.87 -17.36
N ASN A 37 0.19 73.13 -16.97
CA ASN A 37 -0.52 73.44 -15.73
C ASN A 37 -1.95 73.87 -16.08
N VAL A 38 -2.89 72.95 -15.90
CA VAL A 38 -4.32 73.11 -16.20
C VAL A 38 -5.01 73.75 -15.01
N TYR A 39 -5.39 75.02 -15.14
CA TYR A 39 -6.10 75.76 -14.11
C TYR A 39 -7.59 75.84 -14.43
N ALA A 40 -8.42 75.58 -13.44
CA ALA A 40 -9.87 75.75 -13.55
C ALA A 40 -10.39 76.69 -12.47
N ASN A 41 -11.18 77.68 -12.88
CA ASN A 41 -12.04 78.41 -11.97
C ASN A 41 -13.36 77.66 -11.88
N LEU A 42 -13.76 77.29 -10.67
CA LEU A 42 -15.06 76.72 -10.36
C LEU A 42 -15.92 77.80 -9.69
N LYS A 43 -17.24 77.74 -9.85
CA LYS A 43 -18.13 78.48 -8.94
C LYS A 43 -18.11 77.81 -7.56
N ALA A 44 -18.69 78.48 -6.57
CA ALA A 44 -18.82 77.91 -5.21
C ALA A 44 -19.62 76.58 -5.15
N ASP A 45 -20.43 76.27 -6.17
CA ASP A 45 -21.19 75.01 -6.33
C ASP A 45 -20.37 73.83 -6.94
N GLY A 46 -19.09 74.07 -7.27
CA GLY A 46 -18.19 73.11 -7.93
C GLY A 46 -18.20 73.17 -9.46
N SER A 47 -19.20 73.79 -10.10
CA SER A 47 -19.32 73.81 -11.56
C SER A 47 -18.30 74.73 -12.24
N VAL A 48 -17.75 74.27 -13.36
CA VAL A 48 -16.64 74.94 -14.06
C VAL A 48 -17.08 76.27 -14.69
N SER A 49 -16.50 77.38 -14.25
CA SER A 49 -16.74 78.70 -14.84
C SER A 49 -15.79 78.99 -16.02
N GLY A 50 -14.56 78.47 -15.98
CA GLY A 50 -13.63 78.48 -17.12
C GLY A 50 -12.32 77.74 -16.84
N VAL A 51 -11.70 77.19 -17.89
CA VAL A 51 -10.43 76.44 -17.83
C VAL A 51 -9.38 77.13 -18.71
N TYR A 52 -8.15 77.22 -18.22
CA TYR A 52 -7.01 77.71 -18.98
C TYR A 52 -5.76 76.87 -18.68
N VAL A 53 -4.90 76.70 -19.67
CA VAL A 53 -3.66 75.92 -19.51
C VAL A 53 -2.46 76.84 -19.66
N VAL A 54 -1.59 76.84 -18.65
CA VAL A 54 -0.27 77.47 -18.72
C VAL A 54 0.70 76.42 -19.24
N ASN A 55 1.08 76.58 -20.50
CA ASN A 55 2.03 75.73 -21.21
C ASN A 55 3.44 76.30 -20.98
N GLY A 56 4.32 75.50 -20.36
CA GLY A 56 5.69 75.86 -20.04
C GLY A 56 6.72 75.09 -20.87
N TYR A 57 7.80 75.77 -21.24
CA TYR A 57 8.90 75.22 -22.02
C TYR A 57 10.25 75.69 -21.45
N GLN A 58 11.23 74.81 -21.50
CA GLN A 58 12.63 75.11 -21.15
C GLN A 58 13.48 74.99 -22.42
N LEU A 59 14.02 76.12 -22.89
CA LEU A 59 14.76 76.22 -24.14
C LEU A 59 16.27 76.39 -23.89
N ASP A 60 17.08 75.49 -24.46
CA ASP A 60 18.55 75.51 -24.34
C ASP A 60 19.22 76.55 -25.26
N LYS A 61 18.49 77.00 -26.28
CA LYS A 61 18.89 77.93 -27.35
C LYS A 61 17.64 78.66 -27.85
N LYS A 62 17.79 79.59 -28.79
CA LYS A 62 16.66 80.19 -29.51
C LYS A 62 16.09 79.20 -30.54
N GLU A 63 14.80 78.89 -30.47
CA GLU A 63 14.10 78.04 -31.46
C GLU A 63 12.59 78.27 -31.49
N THR A 64 11.91 77.67 -32.47
CA THR A 64 10.45 77.75 -32.60
C THR A 64 9.78 76.70 -31.72
N ILE A 65 8.95 77.12 -30.78
CA ILE A 65 8.00 76.23 -30.11
C ILE A 65 6.84 76.00 -31.08
N THR A 66 6.56 74.73 -31.39
CA THR A 66 5.31 74.25 -31.99
C THR A 66 4.51 73.56 -30.88
N ASP A 67 3.24 73.93 -30.72
CA ASP A 67 2.30 73.31 -29.76
C ASP A 67 0.90 73.18 -30.38
N TYR A 68 0.04 72.35 -29.79
CA TYR A 68 -1.33 72.15 -30.26
C TYR A 68 -2.36 72.24 -29.12
N GLY A 69 -3.49 72.90 -29.36
CA GLY A 69 -4.62 72.98 -28.42
C GLY A 69 -5.78 73.85 -28.91
N LYS A 70 -7.02 73.49 -28.51
CA LYS A 70 -8.27 74.16 -28.90
C LYS A 70 -8.54 75.45 -28.09
N TYR A 71 -7.65 76.44 -28.20
CA TYR A 71 -7.76 77.67 -27.42
C TYR A 71 -8.70 78.70 -28.05
N GLU A 72 -9.56 79.31 -27.23
CA GLU A 72 -10.35 80.51 -27.60
C GLU A 72 -9.46 81.75 -27.71
N SER A 73 -8.44 81.85 -26.84
CA SER A 73 -7.45 82.93 -26.88
C SER A 73 -6.14 82.49 -26.25
N VAL A 74 -5.01 82.89 -26.84
CA VAL A 74 -3.66 82.68 -26.27
C VAL A 74 -3.02 84.00 -25.82
N LYS A 75 -2.28 83.94 -24.72
CA LYS A 75 -1.57 85.08 -24.09
C LYS A 75 -0.16 84.66 -23.71
N ASN A 76 0.84 85.38 -24.22
CA ASN A 76 2.23 85.23 -23.80
C ASN A 76 2.39 85.73 -22.34
N LEU A 77 3.11 84.97 -21.50
CA LEU A 77 3.39 85.30 -20.10
C LEU A 77 4.88 85.57 -19.84
N SER A 78 5.75 85.52 -20.86
CA SER A 78 7.21 85.59 -20.70
C SER A 78 7.92 86.61 -21.60
N SER A 79 7.30 87.08 -22.69
CA SER A 79 7.87 88.10 -23.56
C SER A 79 6.83 88.89 -24.34
N ASP A 80 7.27 89.96 -25.02
CA ASP A 80 6.46 90.69 -26.01
C ASP A 80 6.35 89.97 -27.37
N THR A 81 6.91 88.76 -27.51
CA THR A 81 6.85 87.99 -28.75
C THR A 81 5.39 87.63 -29.06
N LYS A 82 4.90 88.00 -30.24
CA LYS A 82 3.57 87.59 -30.70
C LYS A 82 3.53 86.08 -30.93
N ILE A 83 2.54 85.44 -30.34
CA ILE A 83 2.22 84.03 -30.58
C ILE A 83 1.38 83.96 -31.87
N GLY A 84 1.75 83.06 -32.78
CA GLY A 84 0.91 82.67 -33.90
C GLY A 84 -0.07 81.59 -33.48
N GLN A 85 -1.36 81.79 -33.75
CA GLN A 85 -2.39 80.76 -33.64
C GLN A 85 -3.02 80.56 -35.01
N LYS A 86 -3.08 79.31 -35.48
CA LYS A 86 -3.84 78.92 -36.68
C LYS A 86 -4.59 77.63 -36.39
N GLU A 87 -5.92 77.72 -36.33
CA GLU A 87 -6.80 76.62 -35.92
C GLU A 87 -6.35 76.08 -34.55
N ASP A 88 -5.93 74.82 -34.45
CA ASP A 88 -5.41 74.23 -33.22
C ASP A 88 -3.88 74.29 -33.09
N LYS A 89 -3.14 74.77 -34.09
CA LYS A 89 -1.68 74.91 -34.03
C LYS A 89 -1.27 76.26 -33.46
N ILE A 90 -0.40 76.22 -32.45
CA ILE A 90 0.28 77.36 -31.85
C ILE A 90 1.76 77.34 -32.27
N THR A 91 2.30 78.50 -32.65
CA THR A 91 3.73 78.68 -32.95
C THR A 91 4.28 79.97 -32.34
N VAL A 92 5.46 79.91 -31.72
CA VAL A 92 6.13 81.09 -31.17
C VAL A 92 7.64 80.93 -31.18
N ALA A 93 8.36 82.00 -31.54
CA ALA A 93 9.82 82.04 -31.46
C ALA A 93 10.24 82.30 -30.01
N GLY A 94 10.76 81.27 -29.34
CA GLY A 94 11.26 81.36 -27.97
C GLY A 94 12.77 81.66 -27.94
N GLU A 95 13.18 82.49 -26.98
CA GLU A 95 14.60 82.71 -26.67
C GLU A 95 15.10 81.65 -25.67
N LYS A 96 16.43 81.51 -25.53
CA LYS A 96 17.02 80.64 -24.52
C LYS A 96 16.54 81.03 -23.12
N GLY A 97 15.98 80.07 -22.38
CA GLY A 97 15.43 80.28 -21.04
C GLY A 97 14.09 79.58 -20.86
N LYS A 98 13.29 80.06 -19.89
CA LYS A 98 11.92 79.61 -19.67
C LYS A 98 10.95 80.42 -20.53
N PHE A 99 10.01 79.75 -21.17
CA PHE A 99 8.92 80.38 -21.90
C PHE A 99 7.58 79.81 -21.43
N TYR A 100 6.64 80.69 -21.08
CA TYR A 100 5.28 80.34 -20.65
C TYR A 100 4.24 81.09 -21.48
N TYR A 101 3.18 80.39 -21.88
CA TYR A 101 1.98 81.02 -22.42
C TYR A 101 0.70 80.38 -21.85
N GLN A 102 -0.31 81.23 -21.63
CA GLN A 102 -1.65 80.82 -21.24
C GLN A 102 -2.52 80.64 -22.49
N GLY A 103 -3.16 79.47 -22.62
CA GLY A 103 -4.25 79.26 -23.56
C GLY A 103 -5.56 79.05 -22.81
N ASN A 104 -6.56 79.90 -23.05
CA ASN A 104 -7.91 79.72 -22.50
C ASN A 104 -8.65 78.69 -23.36
N LEU A 105 -9.20 77.64 -22.76
CA LEU A 105 -9.85 76.56 -23.50
C LEU A 105 -11.28 76.91 -23.90
N LYS A 106 -11.65 76.53 -25.12
CA LYS A 106 -13.03 76.66 -25.64
C LYS A 106 -13.99 75.65 -24.99
N GLU A 107 -13.49 74.46 -24.69
CA GLU A 107 -14.19 73.37 -23.99
C GLU A 107 -13.85 73.47 -22.49
N LYS A 108 -14.85 73.32 -21.60
CA LYS A 108 -14.72 73.60 -20.16
C LYS A 108 -14.81 72.34 -19.30
N GLU A 109 -14.18 71.27 -19.77
CA GLU A 109 -14.20 69.94 -19.17
C GLU A 109 -12.94 69.71 -18.31
N LEU A 110 -13.02 68.75 -17.38
CA LEU A 110 -11.94 68.34 -16.48
C LEU A 110 -12.00 66.81 -16.29
N PRO A 111 -10.90 66.15 -15.85
CA PRO A 111 -10.93 64.72 -15.57
C PRO A 111 -11.81 64.31 -14.38
N TRP A 112 -12.13 65.26 -13.49
CA TRP A 112 -13.05 65.04 -12.38
C TRP A 112 -14.22 66.03 -12.45
N GLU A 113 -15.44 65.50 -12.37
CA GLU A 113 -16.62 66.29 -12.01
C GLU A 113 -16.51 66.69 -10.54
N VAL A 114 -16.96 67.90 -10.19
CA VAL A 114 -16.92 68.43 -8.82
C VAL A 114 -18.30 69.00 -8.47
N SER A 115 -18.85 68.60 -7.33
CA SER A 115 -20.08 69.16 -6.76
C SER A 115 -19.82 69.58 -5.31
N ILE A 116 -20.31 70.77 -4.93
CA ILE A 116 -20.14 71.30 -3.59
C ILE A 116 -21.49 71.83 -3.09
N GLN A 117 -21.97 71.28 -1.97
CA GLN A 117 -23.24 71.63 -1.35
C GLN A 117 -22.98 72.20 0.05
N TYR A 118 -23.79 73.18 0.45
CA TYR A 118 -23.70 73.83 1.76
C TYR A 118 -25.01 73.63 2.51
N VAL A 119 -24.92 73.25 3.77
CA VAL A 119 -26.07 73.05 4.66
C VAL A 119 -25.93 74.01 5.84
N LEU A 120 -26.99 74.74 6.17
CA LEU A 120 -27.07 75.61 7.34
C LEU A 120 -28.33 75.26 8.15
N GLU A 121 -28.17 75.00 9.45
CA GLU A 121 -29.28 74.61 10.35
C GLU A 121 -30.13 73.46 9.77
N GLY A 122 -29.44 72.45 9.19
CA GLY A 122 -30.06 71.26 8.59
C GLY A 122 -30.78 71.49 7.26
N LYS A 123 -30.54 72.61 6.56
CA LYS A 123 -31.13 72.91 5.24
C LYS A 123 -30.06 73.23 4.21
N GLU A 124 -30.17 72.63 3.03
CA GLU A 124 -29.38 73.00 1.86
C GLU A 124 -29.62 74.49 1.51
N VAL A 125 -28.54 75.22 1.24
CA VAL A 125 -28.53 76.66 0.95
C VAL A 125 -27.47 76.97 -0.11
N SER A 126 -27.71 77.94 -0.98
CA SER A 126 -26.67 78.36 -1.92
C SER A 126 -25.53 79.10 -1.21
N ALA A 127 -24.35 79.07 -1.82
CA ALA A 127 -23.17 79.81 -1.36
C ALA A 127 -23.43 81.34 -1.14
N ARG A 128 -24.43 81.92 -1.80
CA ARG A 128 -24.83 83.33 -1.61
C ARG A 128 -25.78 83.55 -0.44
N GLU A 129 -26.53 82.53 -0.04
CA GLU A 129 -27.48 82.59 1.06
C GLU A 129 -26.81 82.26 2.40
N ILE A 130 -25.80 81.38 2.41
CA ILE A 130 -25.00 81.08 3.60
C ILE A 130 -23.99 82.20 3.93
N ALA A 131 -23.56 82.98 2.94
CA ALA A 131 -22.60 84.07 3.10
C ALA A 131 -23.00 85.04 4.24
N GLY A 132 -22.15 85.13 5.25
CA GLY A 132 -22.34 85.97 6.43
C GLY A 132 -23.49 85.57 7.36
N LYS A 133 -23.95 84.31 7.31
CA LYS A 133 -24.85 83.71 8.30
C LYS A 133 -24.07 83.12 9.47
N SER A 134 -24.79 82.69 10.51
CA SER A 134 -24.23 82.00 11.66
C SER A 134 -25.15 80.83 12.04
N GLY A 135 -24.59 79.70 12.45
CA GLY A 135 -25.34 78.48 12.76
C GLY A 135 -24.51 77.20 12.60
N GLU A 136 -25.11 76.07 12.92
CA GLU A 136 -24.54 74.75 12.61
C GLU A 136 -24.49 74.56 11.09
N THR A 137 -23.33 74.16 10.57
CA THR A 137 -23.00 74.20 9.15
C THR A 137 -22.35 72.90 8.68
N GLU A 138 -22.68 72.47 7.48
CA GLU A 138 -22.05 71.33 6.80
C GLU A 138 -21.63 71.75 5.38
N ILE A 139 -20.50 71.22 4.92
CA ILE A 139 -19.99 71.39 3.56
C ILE A 139 -19.74 69.98 3.02
N HIS A 140 -20.47 69.63 1.96
CA HIS A 140 -20.36 68.34 1.28
C HIS A 140 -19.65 68.55 -0.05
N ILE A 141 -18.52 67.88 -0.25
CA ILE A 141 -17.67 67.99 -1.45
C ILE A 141 -17.58 66.62 -2.10
N GLN A 142 -18.14 66.49 -3.30
CA GLN A 142 -18.10 65.26 -4.08
C GLN A 142 -17.24 65.43 -5.33
N THR A 143 -16.40 64.45 -5.64
CA THR A 143 -15.62 64.41 -6.88
C THR A 143 -15.71 63.06 -7.57
N LYS A 144 -15.92 63.07 -8.89
CA LYS A 144 -16.20 61.86 -9.67
C LYS A 144 -15.35 61.74 -10.92
N ALA A 145 -14.79 60.55 -11.16
CA ALA A 145 -13.92 60.29 -12.30
C ALA A 145 -14.67 60.30 -13.65
N VAL A 146 -14.23 61.15 -14.58
CA VAL A 146 -14.77 61.24 -15.95
C VAL A 146 -14.05 60.24 -16.85
N LYS A 147 -14.77 59.19 -17.27
CA LYS A 147 -14.21 58.04 -18.02
C LYS A 147 -13.44 58.39 -19.29
N THR A 148 -13.76 59.51 -19.94
CA THR A 148 -13.04 60.01 -21.14
C THR A 148 -11.58 60.41 -20.83
N TYR A 149 -11.25 60.59 -19.55
CA TYR A 149 -9.95 61.01 -19.05
C TYR A 149 -9.32 59.95 -18.12
N SER A 150 -9.60 58.66 -18.35
CA SER A 150 -9.05 57.50 -17.59
C SER A 150 -7.55 57.64 -17.30
N ASP A 151 -6.78 58.00 -18.31
CA ASP A 151 -5.32 58.15 -18.25
C ASP A 151 -4.85 59.17 -17.20
N PHE A 152 -5.71 60.13 -16.86
CA PHE A 152 -5.52 61.05 -15.74
C PHE A 152 -6.16 60.50 -14.46
N THR A 153 -7.44 60.11 -14.48
CA THR A 153 -8.16 59.72 -13.25
C THR A 153 -7.60 58.46 -12.58
N GLU A 154 -7.01 57.53 -13.34
CA GLU A 154 -6.44 56.27 -12.86
C GLU A 154 -4.95 56.37 -12.49
N ASN A 155 -4.28 57.50 -12.82
CA ASN A 155 -2.84 57.71 -12.54
C ASN A 155 -2.54 58.95 -11.70
N TYR A 156 -3.53 59.80 -11.36
CA TYR A 156 -3.33 61.06 -10.64
C TYR A 156 -3.97 61.03 -9.26
N LEU A 157 -3.19 61.40 -8.26
CA LEU A 157 -3.63 61.59 -6.89
C LEU A 157 -4.29 62.98 -6.79
N LEU A 158 -5.55 63.00 -6.35
CA LEU A 158 -6.35 64.22 -6.23
C LEU A 158 -6.36 64.68 -4.76
N GLN A 159 -5.75 65.82 -4.49
CA GLN A 159 -5.78 66.51 -3.20
C GLN A 159 -6.91 67.54 -3.18
N ILE A 160 -7.72 67.55 -2.12
CA ILE A 160 -8.81 68.51 -1.95
C ILE A 160 -8.55 69.27 -0.66
N THR A 161 -8.26 70.57 -0.77
CA THR A 161 -7.92 71.44 0.37
C THR A 161 -9.01 72.48 0.59
N ALA A 162 -9.61 72.47 1.79
CA ALA A 162 -10.47 73.54 2.29
C ALA A 162 -9.76 74.33 3.40
N THR A 163 -9.91 75.66 3.42
CA THR A 163 -9.35 76.52 4.47
C THR A 163 -10.48 77.24 5.20
N LEU A 164 -10.60 77.01 6.51
CA LEU A 164 -11.62 77.57 7.38
C LEU A 164 -10.97 78.52 8.40
N SER A 165 -11.35 79.80 8.39
CA SER A 165 -10.79 80.76 9.36
C SER A 165 -11.36 80.54 10.76
N GLY A 166 -10.51 80.39 11.77
CA GLY A 166 -10.90 80.21 13.18
C GLY A 166 -11.56 81.43 13.82
N LYS A 167 -11.68 82.55 13.09
CA LYS A 167 -12.55 83.69 13.44
C LYS A 167 -14.03 83.42 13.12
N HIS A 168 -14.28 82.61 12.09
CA HIS A 168 -15.59 82.37 11.49
C HIS A 168 -16.10 80.93 11.72
N PHE A 169 -15.23 79.98 12.06
CA PHE A 169 -15.59 78.58 12.32
C PHE A 169 -15.06 78.07 13.66
N SER A 170 -15.95 77.54 14.51
CA SER A 170 -15.62 76.73 15.69
C SER A 170 -16.06 75.28 15.49
N ASP A 171 -15.60 74.40 16.39
CA ASP A 171 -16.11 73.02 16.54
C ASP A 171 -16.03 72.12 15.29
N VAL A 172 -15.18 72.52 14.33
CA VAL A 172 -14.98 71.83 13.04
C VAL A 172 -14.60 70.36 13.20
N GLN A 173 -15.39 69.49 12.58
CA GLN A 173 -15.17 68.05 12.42
C GLN A 173 -14.95 67.76 10.94
N ALA A 174 -13.92 66.98 10.63
CA ALA A 174 -13.47 66.69 9.28
C ALA A 174 -12.74 65.33 9.30
N GLU A 175 -13.50 64.25 9.17
CA GLU A 175 -12.97 62.88 9.18
C GLU A 175 -12.21 62.60 7.87
N GLY A 176 -11.11 61.84 7.94
CA GLY A 176 -10.23 61.60 6.78
C GLY A 176 -9.35 62.79 6.34
N ALA A 177 -9.56 64.00 6.88
CA ALA A 177 -8.73 65.16 6.57
C ALA A 177 -7.37 65.12 7.29
N MET A 178 -6.29 65.38 6.56
CA MET A 178 -5.04 65.86 7.15
C MET A 178 -5.25 67.32 7.58
N GLN A 179 -5.26 67.57 8.90
CA GLN A 179 -5.55 68.89 9.46
C GLN A 179 -4.27 69.65 9.86
N ALA A 180 -4.16 70.92 9.48
CA ALA A 180 -3.08 71.82 9.88
C ALA A 180 -3.62 73.16 10.36
N ASN A 181 -3.07 73.70 11.46
CA ASN A 181 -3.41 75.03 11.97
C ASN A 181 -2.36 76.04 11.51
N VAL A 182 -2.75 77.03 10.69
CA VAL A 182 -1.84 78.01 10.09
C VAL A 182 -2.35 79.43 10.39
N SER A 183 -1.61 80.20 11.18
CA SER A 183 -1.90 81.63 11.47
C SER A 183 -3.33 81.97 11.98
N GLY A 184 -4.07 81.00 12.52
CA GLY A 184 -5.46 81.14 12.96
C GLY A 184 -6.51 80.56 12.01
N GLU A 185 -6.09 79.92 10.91
CA GLU A 185 -6.92 79.14 9.99
C GLU A 185 -6.71 77.64 10.20
N LYS A 186 -7.77 76.86 10.01
CA LYS A 186 -7.74 75.40 9.88
C LYS A 186 -7.67 75.05 8.39
N GLN A 187 -6.56 74.49 7.95
CA GLN A 187 -6.43 73.88 6.63
C GLN A 187 -6.74 72.38 6.73
N LEU A 188 -7.73 71.93 5.96
CA LEU A 188 -8.18 70.55 5.87
C LEU A 188 -7.78 70.02 4.49
N THR A 189 -6.91 69.03 4.41
CA THR A 189 -6.48 68.43 3.13
C THR A 189 -6.82 66.95 3.08
N TYR A 190 -7.69 66.60 2.15
CA TYR A 190 -8.05 65.24 1.80
C TYR A 190 -7.16 64.76 0.65
N THR A 191 -6.92 63.46 0.56
CA THR A 191 -6.13 62.84 -0.50
C THR A 191 -6.89 61.63 -1.04
N VAL A 192 -7.28 61.71 -2.31
CA VAL A 192 -8.01 60.68 -3.05
C VAL A 192 -7.00 59.91 -3.89
N ILE A 193 -7.01 58.58 -3.74
CA ILE A 193 -6.14 57.66 -4.48
C ILE A 193 -6.65 57.57 -5.94
N PRO A 194 -5.77 57.43 -6.95
CA PRO A 194 -6.21 57.29 -8.34
C PRO A 194 -7.24 56.17 -8.53
N GLY A 195 -8.19 56.39 -9.44
CA GLY A 195 -9.29 55.48 -9.74
C GLY A 195 -10.45 55.46 -8.72
N GLN A 196 -10.42 56.32 -7.69
CA GLN A 196 -11.51 56.45 -6.71
C GLN A 196 -12.27 57.77 -6.87
N ASP A 197 -13.60 57.69 -6.70
CA ASP A 197 -14.45 58.85 -6.44
C ASP A 197 -14.27 59.28 -4.96
N ALA A 198 -14.69 60.50 -4.63
CA ALA A 198 -14.66 60.99 -3.25
C ALA A 198 -16.00 61.62 -2.83
N ASP A 199 -16.34 61.41 -1.56
CA ASP A 199 -17.49 62.00 -0.87
C ASP A 199 -16.97 62.49 0.49
N ILE A 200 -16.93 63.81 0.66
CA ILE A 200 -16.22 64.49 1.76
C ILE A 200 -17.20 65.37 2.52
N GLU A 201 -17.32 65.14 3.81
CA GLU A 201 -18.11 65.96 4.73
C GLU A 201 -17.21 66.76 5.67
N ILE A 202 -17.51 68.06 5.80
CA ILE A 202 -16.92 68.97 6.78
C ILE A 202 -18.06 69.59 7.59
N ARG A 203 -18.15 69.27 8.88
CA ARG A 203 -19.15 69.81 9.82
C ARG A 203 -18.51 70.88 10.71
N GLY A 204 -19.27 71.87 11.17
CA GLY A 204 -18.80 72.83 12.17
C GLY A 204 -19.75 74.00 12.40
N LYS A 205 -19.46 74.83 13.39
CA LYS A 205 -20.30 75.96 13.77
C LYS A 205 -19.76 77.25 13.13
N ALA A 206 -20.56 77.88 12.27
CA ALA A 206 -20.19 79.12 11.61
C ALA A 206 -20.67 80.36 12.37
N THR A 207 -19.88 81.44 12.31
CA THR A 207 -20.22 82.79 12.77
C THR A 207 -19.78 83.80 11.70
N ASP A 208 -20.74 84.53 11.14
CA ASP A 208 -20.54 85.42 9.99
C ASP A 208 -19.78 84.72 8.85
N PHE A 209 -20.33 83.61 8.34
CA PHE A 209 -19.71 82.66 7.39
C PHE A 209 -18.95 83.39 6.26
N GLU A 210 -17.63 83.33 6.34
CA GLU A 210 -16.68 83.75 5.32
C GLU A 210 -15.66 82.63 5.15
N MET A 211 -15.54 82.11 3.93
CA MET A 211 -14.76 80.91 3.61
C MET A 211 -13.88 81.17 2.40
N ASP A 212 -12.61 80.81 2.52
CA ASP A 212 -11.69 80.80 1.38
C ASP A 212 -12.11 79.77 0.33
N SER A 213 -11.56 79.92 -0.86
CA SER A 213 -11.76 78.95 -1.94
C SER A 213 -11.34 77.53 -1.54
N ILE A 214 -12.14 76.54 -1.90
CA ILE A 214 -11.69 75.14 -1.94
C ILE A 214 -10.74 74.99 -3.15
N VAL A 215 -9.61 74.34 -2.93
CA VAL A 215 -8.57 74.10 -3.95
C VAL A 215 -8.43 72.61 -4.17
N LEU A 216 -8.69 72.15 -5.39
CA LEU A 216 -8.44 70.78 -5.83
C LEU A 216 -7.16 70.76 -6.65
N LYS A 217 -6.24 69.84 -6.37
CA LYS A 217 -5.01 69.63 -7.13
C LYS A 217 -4.90 68.17 -7.54
N ALA A 218 -4.68 67.89 -8.81
CA ALA A 218 -4.32 66.55 -9.25
C ALA A 218 -2.92 66.52 -9.84
N VAL A 219 -2.11 65.60 -9.34
CA VAL A 219 -0.71 65.39 -9.75
C VAL A 219 -0.48 63.90 -10.05
N PRO A 220 0.44 63.53 -10.97
CA PRO A 220 0.77 62.13 -11.22
C PRO A 220 1.18 61.43 -9.92
N LEU A 221 0.68 60.21 -9.70
CA LEU A 221 1.13 59.38 -8.59
C LEU A 221 2.53 58.85 -8.89
N SER A 222 3.49 59.22 -8.05
CA SER A 222 4.84 58.66 -8.05
C SER A 222 5.42 58.77 -6.65
N PHE A 223 5.43 57.65 -5.93
CA PHE A 223 6.17 57.52 -4.68
C PHE A 223 7.59 57.00 -4.98
N ASP A 224 8.61 57.58 -4.34
CA ASP A 224 10.00 57.07 -4.33
C ASP A 224 10.09 55.81 -3.44
N VAL A 225 9.37 54.75 -3.82
CA VAL A 225 9.40 53.44 -3.16
C VAL A 225 10.65 52.72 -3.60
N LYS A 226 11.72 52.86 -2.83
CA LYS A 226 12.96 52.13 -3.07
C LYS A 226 12.72 50.66 -2.76
N GLU A 227 13.07 49.78 -3.71
CA GLU A 227 12.91 48.34 -3.57
C GLU A 227 13.63 47.79 -2.31
N GLU A 228 14.73 48.44 -1.92
CA GLU A 228 15.46 48.23 -0.66
C GLU A 228 14.62 48.42 0.63
N GLN A 229 13.53 49.18 0.56
CA GLN A 229 12.63 49.47 1.68
C GLN A 229 11.40 48.53 1.71
N MET A 230 11.17 47.76 0.65
CA MET A 230 10.17 46.70 0.61
C MET A 230 10.81 45.38 1.07
N ASP A 231 10.80 45.10 2.38
CA ASP A 231 11.27 43.80 2.90
C ASP A 231 10.34 42.64 2.48
N THR A 232 10.59 42.18 1.28
CA THR A 232 10.05 40.95 0.70
C THR A 232 10.98 39.76 0.94
N GLY A 233 12.12 39.96 1.62
CA GLY A 233 13.13 38.93 1.85
C GLY A 233 12.59 37.81 2.74
N VAL A 234 11.98 38.18 3.87
CA VAL A 234 11.32 37.23 4.78
C VAL A 234 10.21 36.46 4.07
N LEU A 235 9.42 37.12 3.21
CA LEU A 235 8.33 36.48 2.47
C LEU A 235 8.86 35.42 1.49
N LYS A 236 9.91 35.74 0.73
CA LYS A 236 10.60 34.82 -0.20
C LYS A 236 11.26 33.65 0.54
N GLU A 237 11.80 33.87 1.74
CA GLU A 237 12.35 32.79 2.58
C GLU A 237 11.25 31.83 3.04
N LYS A 238 10.11 32.34 3.56
CA LYS A 238 9.00 31.49 4.02
C LYS A 238 8.31 30.75 2.88
N GLU A 239 8.20 31.36 1.71
CA GLU A 239 7.76 30.70 0.49
C GLU A 239 8.65 29.50 0.14
N ASN A 240 9.96 29.71 0.01
CA ASN A 240 10.90 28.66 -0.36
C ASN A 240 10.91 27.52 0.67
N ALA A 241 10.82 27.84 1.96
CA ALA A 241 10.72 26.85 3.03
C ALA A 241 9.40 26.04 2.97
N PHE A 242 8.28 26.69 2.64
CA PHE A 242 6.99 26.01 2.48
C PHE A 242 7.00 25.08 1.25
N LEU A 243 7.45 25.56 0.09
CA LEU A 243 7.57 24.75 -1.13
C LEU A 243 8.48 23.53 -0.92
N SER A 244 9.64 23.72 -0.30
CA SER A 244 10.53 22.59 0.01
C SER A 244 9.92 21.61 1.02
N GLY A 245 9.09 22.09 1.96
CA GLY A 245 8.32 21.22 2.87
C GLY A 245 7.28 20.36 2.14
N VAL A 246 6.58 20.93 1.16
CA VAL A 246 5.61 20.19 0.32
C VAL A 246 6.32 19.21 -0.63
N GLU A 247 7.48 19.59 -1.18
CA GLU A 247 8.34 18.69 -1.97
C GLU A 247 8.82 17.49 -1.14
N GLN A 248 9.30 17.72 0.08
CA GLN A 248 9.73 16.66 1.00
C GLN A 248 8.56 15.73 1.39
N LEU A 249 7.37 16.29 1.61
CA LEU A 249 6.15 15.51 1.88
C LEU A 249 5.75 14.64 0.68
N ASN A 250 5.83 15.17 -0.54
CA ASN A 250 5.53 14.42 -1.78
C ASN A 250 6.60 13.35 -2.07
N ALA A 251 7.88 13.62 -1.82
CA ALA A 251 8.93 12.60 -1.88
C ALA A 251 8.72 11.49 -0.84
N GLY A 252 8.26 11.85 0.37
CA GLY A 252 7.94 10.90 1.44
C GLY A 252 6.74 10.00 1.13
N SER A 253 5.68 10.52 0.51
CA SER A 253 4.52 9.71 0.10
C SER A 253 4.88 8.73 -1.02
N HIS A 254 5.70 9.14 -2.00
CA HIS A 254 6.28 8.23 -3.00
C HIS A 254 7.13 7.11 -2.36
N GLN A 255 7.97 7.43 -1.37
CA GLN A 255 8.77 6.42 -0.65
C GLN A 255 7.89 5.44 0.14
N LEU A 256 6.83 5.93 0.79
CA LEU A 256 5.85 5.10 1.51
C LEU A 256 5.12 4.16 0.56
N ALA A 257 4.64 4.66 -0.59
CA ALA A 257 3.97 3.85 -1.61
C ALA A 257 4.89 2.75 -2.16
N ALA A 258 6.14 3.07 -2.48
CA ALA A 258 7.14 2.09 -2.93
C ALA A 258 7.45 1.03 -1.86
N GLY A 259 7.57 1.44 -0.59
CA GLY A 259 7.77 0.52 0.53
C GLY A 259 6.60 -0.44 0.74
N ILE A 260 5.37 0.06 0.65
CA ILE A 260 4.16 -0.77 0.78
C ILE A 260 4.01 -1.72 -0.41
N SER A 261 4.26 -1.28 -1.65
CA SER A 261 4.22 -2.17 -2.82
C SER A 261 5.28 -3.29 -2.72
N GLY A 262 6.46 -2.99 -2.16
CA GLY A 262 7.46 -4.00 -1.78
C GLY A 262 6.95 -5.02 -0.75
N LEU A 263 6.23 -4.56 0.29
CA LEU A 263 5.57 -5.43 1.25
C LEU A 263 4.44 -6.26 0.61
N THR A 264 3.62 -5.69 -0.28
CA THR A 264 2.60 -6.41 -1.06
C THR A 264 3.24 -7.53 -1.90
N GLY A 265 4.37 -7.25 -2.56
CA GLY A 265 5.15 -8.25 -3.29
C GLY A 265 5.65 -9.39 -2.39
N GLY A 266 6.20 -9.06 -1.22
CA GLY A 266 6.62 -10.02 -0.21
C GLY A 266 5.47 -10.88 0.33
N GLY A 267 4.34 -10.25 0.69
CA GLY A 267 3.12 -10.95 1.11
C GLY A 267 2.56 -11.86 0.01
N THR A 268 2.68 -11.47 -1.25
CA THR A 268 2.26 -12.28 -2.40
C THR A 268 3.18 -13.49 -2.63
N ALA A 269 4.47 -13.39 -2.28
CA ALA A 269 5.37 -14.54 -2.25
C ALA A 269 5.07 -15.47 -1.06
N LEU A 270 4.91 -14.92 0.15
CA LEU A 270 4.55 -15.65 1.36
C LEU A 270 3.24 -16.44 1.19
N SER A 271 2.19 -15.79 0.68
CA SER A 271 0.90 -16.46 0.43
C SER A 271 1.07 -17.67 -0.49
N ARG A 272 1.79 -17.53 -1.62
CA ARG A 272 2.03 -18.65 -2.54
C ARG A 272 2.84 -19.79 -1.91
N GLY A 273 3.84 -19.47 -1.09
CA GLY A 273 4.58 -20.48 -0.31
C GLY A 273 3.69 -21.22 0.69
N LEU A 274 2.74 -20.52 1.33
CA LEU A 274 1.76 -21.12 2.24
C LEU A 274 0.65 -21.90 1.52
N GLU A 275 0.35 -21.60 0.24
CA GLU A 275 -0.52 -22.47 -0.56
C GLU A 275 0.19 -23.78 -0.90
N GLN A 276 1.46 -23.72 -1.35
CA GLN A 276 2.29 -24.91 -1.62
C GLN A 276 2.52 -25.77 -0.36
N LEU A 277 2.79 -25.14 0.79
CA LEU A 277 2.90 -25.83 2.07
C LEU A 277 1.56 -26.45 2.49
N GLY A 278 0.44 -25.78 2.18
CA GLY A 278 -0.92 -26.29 2.40
C GLY A 278 -1.17 -27.57 1.61
N ASP A 279 -0.97 -27.53 0.30
CA ASP A 279 -1.15 -28.68 -0.58
C ASP A 279 -0.23 -29.87 -0.20
N GLY A 280 0.99 -29.57 0.29
CA GLY A 280 1.91 -30.56 0.86
C GLY A 280 1.43 -31.16 2.19
N ALA A 281 0.89 -30.33 3.09
CA ALA A 281 0.34 -30.79 4.36
C ALA A 281 -0.95 -31.62 4.18
N ASP A 282 -1.81 -31.23 3.23
CA ASP A 282 -2.97 -32.04 2.79
C ASP A 282 -2.55 -33.39 2.20
N SER A 283 -1.44 -33.43 1.46
CA SER A 283 -0.89 -34.69 0.93
C SER A 283 -0.32 -35.59 2.04
N LEU A 284 0.32 -35.00 3.06
CA LEU A 284 0.85 -35.71 4.22
C LEU A 284 -0.28 -36.26 5.11
N ASP A 285 -1.33 -35.48 5.35
CA ASP A 285 -2.54 -35.86 6.09
C ASP A 285 -3.20 -37.11 5.47
N VAL A 286 -3.44 -37.10 4.15
CA VAL A 286 -3.97 -38.27 3.43
C VAL A 286 -3.05 -39.49 3.49
N GLY A 287 -1.73 -39.29 3.37
CA GLY A 287 -0.74 -40.36 3.45
C GLY A 287 -0.62 -40.99 4.85
N ALA A 288 -0.64 -40.16 5.90
CA ALA A 288 -0.57 -40.59 7.28
C ALA A 288 -1.85 -41.35 7.70
N ALA A 289 -3.03 -40.86 7.32
CA ALA A 289 -4.30 -41.55 7.54
C ALA A 289 -4.35 -42.93 6.86
N ALA A 290 -3.84 -43.03 5.62
CA ALA A 290 -3.76 -44.29 4.89
C ALA A 290 -2.80 -45.29 5.57
N LEU A 291 -1.66 -44.81 6.07
CA LEU A 291 -0.71 -45.61 6.84
C LEU A 291 -1.31 -46.07 8.17
N ALA A 292 -1.82 -45.15 9.00
CA ALA A 292 -2.41 -45.45 10.30
C ALA A 292 -3.55 -46.46 10.20
N LYS A 293 -4.42 -46.33 9.19
CA LYS A 293 -5.43 -47.34 8.88
C LYS A 293 -4.78 -48.68 8.56
N GLY A 294 -3.84 -48.73 7.61
CA GLY A 294 -3.14 -49.97 7.25
C GLY A 294 -2.44 -50.63 8.45
N SER A 295 -1.96 -49.83 9.41
CA SER A 295 -1.32 -50.30 10.64
C SER A 295 -2.33 -50.90 11.62
N SER A 296 -3.53 -50.33 11.71
CA SER A 296 -4.65 -50.91 12.45
C SER A 296 -5.10 -52.24 11.83
N ASP A 297 -5.25 -52.27 10.50
CA ASP A 297 -5.61 -53.47 9.74
C ASP A 297 -4.55 -54.57 9.92
N LEU A 298 -3.25 -54.22 9.88
CA LEU A 298 -2.13 -55.14 10.14
C LEU A 298 -2.12 -55.62 11.60
N LYS A 299 -2.40 -54.74 12.58
CA LYS A 299 -2.50 -55.10 14.00
C LYS A 299 -3.65 -56.07 14.27
N GLU A 300 -4.80 -55.91 13.62
CA GLU A 300 -5.91 -56.86 13.73
C GLU A 300 -5.58 -58.20 13.09
N GLY A 301 -4.99 -58.21 11.88
CA GLY A 301 -4.48 -59.42 11.24
C GLY A 301 -3.43 -60.15 12.11
N ALA A 302 -2.53 -59.39 12.74
CA ALA A 302 -1.52 -59.90 13.68
C ALA A 302 -2.14 -60.57 14.91
N LYS A 303 -3.16 -59.95 15.50
CA LYS A 303 -3.92 -60.52 16.64
C LYS A 303 -4.67 -61.80 16.25
N ASN A 304 -5.19 -61.86 15.02
CA ASN A 304 -5.82 -63.05 14.47
C ASN A 304 -4.79 -64.18 14.25
N TRP A 305 -3.59 -63.85 13.75
CA TRP A 305 -2.51 -64.83 13.61
C TRP A 305 -1.99 -65.31 14.97
N GLN A 306 -1.87 -64.43 15.97
CA GLN A 306 -1.56 -64.80 17.36
C GLN A 306 -2.54 -65.86 17.89
N SER A 307 -3.83 -65.65 17.63
CA SER A 307 -4.91 -66.56 18.05
C SER A 307 -4.83 -67.91 17.34
N GLY A 308 -4.47 -67.93 16.06
CA GLY A 308 -4.20 -69.16 15.30
C GLY A 308 -2.98 -69.92 15.82
N LEU A 309 -1.87 -69.23 16.12
CA LEU A 309 -0.67 -69.82 16.72
C LEU A 309 -0.94 -70.37 18.13
N ALA A 310 -1.75 -69.68 18.95
CA ALA A 310 -2.20 -70.18 20.25
C ALA A 310 -3.03 -71.47 20.11
N GLN A 311 -3.91 -71.54 19.10
CA GLN A 311 -4.67 -72.76 18.79
C GLN A 311 -3.76 -73.91 18.35
N VAL A 312 -2.73 -73.64 17.54
CA VAL A 312 -1.73 -74.64 17.12
C VAL A 312 -0.97 -75.19 18.33
N ALA A 313 -0.42 -74.34 19.19
CA ALA A 313 0.26 -74.76 20.42
C ALA A 313 -0.68 -75.54 21.36
N GLY A 314 -1.91 -75.07 21.54
CA GLY A 314 -2.94 -75.73 22.35
C GLY A 314 -3.37 -77.11 21.83
N ASN A 315 -3.50 -77.28 20.51
CA ASN A 315 -3.80 -78.57 19.88
C ASN A 315 -2.59 -79.52 19.95
N SER A 316 -1.38 -79.01 19.78
CA SER A 316 -0.15 -79.82 19.91
C SER A 316 0.04 -80.31 21.35
N GLN A 317 -0.23 -79.46 22.34
CA GLN A 317 -0.27 -79.84 23.76
C GLN A 317 -1.32 -80.93 24.08
N GLN A 318 -2.44 -80.99 23.34
CA GLN A 318 -3.42 -82.09 23.46
C GLN A 318 -2.89 -83.38 22.82
N MET A 319 -2.28 -83.28 21.64
CA MET A 319 -1.64 -84.40 20.94
C MET A 319 -0.50 -85.02 21.79
N GLN A 320 0.33 -84.19 22.43
CA GLN A 320 1.40 -84.63 23.35
C GLN A 320 0.84 -85.41 24.54
N LYS A 321 -0.26 -84.95 25.14
CA LYS A 321 -0.92 -85.62 26.27
C LYS A 321 -1.55 -86.95 25.88
N ALA A 322 -2.24 -87.01 24.74
CA ALA A 322 -2.79 -88.26 24.20
C ALA A 322 -1.66 -89.26 23.86
N SER A 323 -0.55 -88.77 23.29
CA SER A 323 0.62 -89.61 22.97
C SER A 323 1.31 -90.15 24.23
N ALA A 324 1.43 -89.34 25.30
CA ALA A 324 1.97 -89.79 26.58
C ALA A 324 1.10 -90.86 27.25
N GLN A 325 -0.23 -90.77 27.14
CA GLN A 325 -1.16 -91.80 27.64
C GLN A 325 -0.95 -93.13 26.90
N ILE A 326 -0.82 -93.09 25.57
CA ILE A 326 -0.56 -94.28 24.75
C ILE A 326 0.82 -94.87 25.09
N ALA A 327 1.87 -94.05 25.19
CA ALA A 327 3.21 -94.50 25.57
C ALA A 327 3.22 -95.21 26.95
N ALA A 328 2.53 -94.64 27.94
CA ALA A 328 2.41 -95.25 29.27
C ALA A 328 1.61 -96.58 29.26
N GLY A 329 0.47 -96.63 28.53
CA GLY A 329 -0.34 -97.84 28.40
C GLY A 329 0.39 -98.96 27.65
N LEU A 330 1.13 -98.60 26.60
CA LEU A 330 1.93 -99.50 25.76
C LEU A 330 3.14 -100.06 26.51
N THR A 331 3.87 -99.21 27.25
CA THR A 331 4.94 -99.63 28.16
C THR A 331 4.44 -100.63 29.20
N LYS A 332 3.27 -100.35 29.81
CA LYS A 332 2.65 -101.27 30.78
C LYS A 332 2.28 -102.61 30.14
N LEU A 333 1.65 -102.60 28.96
CA LEU A 333 1.24 -103.83 28.27
C LEU A 333 2.45 -104.68 27.87
N GLU A 334 3.53 -104.05 27.39
CA GLU A 334 4.79 -104.74 27.06
C GLU A 334 5.43 -105.40 28.30
N GLN A 335 5.48 -104.70 29.44
CA GLN A 335 5.98 -105.27 30.70
C GLN A 335 5.13 -106.47 31.16
N GLN A 336 3.80 -106.38 31.05
CA GLN A 336 2.89 -107.46 31.44
C GLN A 336 2.98 -108.67 30.50
N LEU A 337 3.05 -108.47 29.18
CA LEU A 337 3.25 -109.55 28.20
C LEU A 337 4.64 -110.20 28.27
N ASN A 338 5.63 -109.51 28.84
CA ASN A 338 6.94 -110.09 29.12
C ASN A 338 7.07 -110.75 30.51
N GLY A 339 6.01 -110.78 31.32
CA GLY A 339 6.04 -111.35 32.67
C GLY A 339 6.84 -110.51 33.69
N GLN A 340 7.16 -109.26 33.35
CA GLN A 340 7.96 -108.35 34.19
C GLN A 340 7.14 -107.62 35.26
N GLY A 341 5.82 -107.89 35.34
CA GLY A 341 4.88 -107.19 36.23
C GLY A 341 4.03 -108.08 37.15
N GLY A 342 4.26 -109.40 37.21
CA GLY A 342 3.45 -110.33 38.02
C GLY A 342 3.14 -111.63 37.27
N GLU A 343 1.91 -112.13 37.40
CA GLU A 343 1.42 -113.25 36.59
C GLU A 343 1.38 -112.89 35.10
N GLU A 344 1.64 -113.87 34.23
CA GLU A 344 1.62 -113.68 32.77
C GLU A 344 0.17 -113.45 32.30
N LEU A 345 -0.05 -112.33 31.61
CA LEU A 345 -1.38 -111.76 31.39
C LEU A 345 -2.21 -112.59 30.41
N GLN A 346 -3.47 -112.88 30.76
CA GLN A 346 -4.28 -113.82 29.98
C GLN A 346 -4.71 -113.22 28.65
N LEU A 347 -4.89 -114.06 27.61
CA LEU A 347 -5.20 -113.60 26.25
C LEU A 347 -6.41 -112.66 26.18
N THR A 348 -7.47 -112.92 26.96
CA THR A 348 -8.67 -112.07 27.02
C THR A 348 -8.36 -110.68 27.57
N GLU A 349 -7.54 -110.61 28.62
CA GLU A 349 -7.13 -109.35 29.26
C GLU A 349 -6.20 -108.56 28.32
N ALA A 350 -5.30 -109.26 27.61
CA ALA A 350 -4.34 -108.66 26.70
C ALA A 350 -5.02 -108.08 25.45
N ILE A 351 -6.04 -108.78 24.92
CA ILE A 351 -6.93 -108.26 23.86
C ILE A 351 -7.70 -107.03 24.38
N GLY A 352 -8.18 -107.06 25.62
CA GLY A 352 -8.84 -105.90 26.25
C GLY A 352 -7.94 -104.68 26.34
N ALA A 353 -6.67 -104.86 26.72
CA ALA A 353 -5.68 -103.78 26.78
C ALA A 353 -5.34 -103.21 25.38
N VAL A 354 -5.23 -104.05 24.34
CA VAL A 354 -5.09 -103.57 22.95
C VAL A 354 -6.35 -102.82 22.48
N GLY A 355 -7.54 -103.22 22.93
CA GLY A 355 -8.78 -102.48 22.70
C GLY A 355 -8.70 -101.05 23.25
N GLN A 356 -8.32 -100.90 24.53
CA GLN A 356 -8.14 -99.60 25.18
C GLN A 356 -7.05 -98.74 24.50
N LEU A 357 -5.92 -99.34 24.09
CA LEU A 357 -4.90 -98.65 23.31
C LEU A 357 -5.41 -98.20 21.93
N THR A 358 -6.28 -98.97 21.29
CA THR A 358 -6.89 -98.63 20.00
C THR A 358 -7.86 -97.43 20.14
N GLU A 359 -8.63 -97.37 21.23
CA GLU A 359 -9.50 -96.23 21.55
C GLU A 359 -8.69 -94.96 21.84
N GLN A 360 -7.66 -95.05 22.67
CA GLN A 360 -6.73 -93.95 22.95
C GLN A 360 -6.02 -93.45 21.68
N PHE A 361 -5.60 -94.38 20.81
CA PHE A 361 -5.01 -94.04 19.52
C PHE A 361 -6.02 -93.33 18.60
N GLY A 362 -7.30 -93.71 18.63
CA GLY A 362 -8.38 -92.98 17.96
C GLY A 362 -8.50 -91.52 18.44
N THR A 363 -8.36 -91.29 19.75
CA THR A 363 -8.31 -89.92 20.33
C THR A 363 -7.09 -89.13 19.85
N LEU A 364 -5.92 -89.76 19.78
CA LEU A 364 -4.71 -89.13 19.25
C LEU A 364 -4.84 -88.72 17.78
N VAL A 365 -5.45 -89.58 16.94
CA VAL A 365 -5.72 -89.26 15.53
C VAL A 365 -6.66 -88.05 15.39
N GLN A 366 -7.67 -87.92 16.27
CA GLN A 366 -8.55 -86.74 16.29
C GLN A 366 -7.82 -85.46 16.71
N ALA A 367 -6.99 -85.51 17.77
CA ALA A 367 -6.17 -84.38 18.20
C ALA A 367 -5.16 -83.95 17.12
N SER A 368 -4.56 -84.91 16.42
CA SER A 368 -3.69 -84.65 15.28
C SER A 368 -4.43 -83.96 14.13
N ALA A 369 -5.62 -84.44 13.75
CA ALA A 369 -6.40 -83.81 12.68
C ALA A 369 -6.78 -82.35 13.01
N GLN A 370 -7.11 -82.06 14.27
CA GLN A 370 -7.36 -80.69 14.76
C GLN A 370 -6.08 -79.83 14.74
N LEU A 371 -4.92 -80.40 15.07
CA LEU A 371 -3.63 -79.72 14.93
C LEU A 371 -3.32 -79.40 13.47
N GLY A 372 -3.46 -80.37 12.55
CA GLY A 372 -3.25 -80.18 11.11
C GLY A 372 -4.13 -79.08 10.51
N GLN A 373 -5.41 -79.02 10.89
CA GLN A 373 -6.30 -77.94 10.49
C GLN A 373 -5.87 -76.58 11.07
N GLY A 374 -5.47 -76.54 12.35
CA GLY A 374 -4.94 -75.34 12.99
C GLY A 374 -3.69 -74.79 12.28
N ILE A 375 -2.75 -75.67 11.92
CA ILE A 375 -1.52 -75.30 11.19
C ILE A 375 -1.87 -74.72 9.82
N SER A 376 -2.78 -75.37 9.07
CA SER A 376 -3.19 -74.87 7.75
C SER A 376 -3.88 -73.52 7.83
N ASN A 377 -4.72 -73.29 8.83
CA ASN A 377 -5.38 -72.00 9.05
C ASN A 377 -4.34 -70.92 9.39
N ALA A 378 -3.48 -71.18 10.39
CA ALA A 378 -2.45 -70.23 10.81
C ALA A 378 -1.44 -69.92 9.69
N TYR A 379 -1.11 -70.90 8.84
CA TYR A 379 -0.21 -70.68 7.70
C TYR A 379 -0.84 -69.75 6.65
N ASN A 380 -2.11 -69.97 6.31
CA ASN A 380 -2.84 -69.10 5.37
C ASN A 380 -2.97 -67.66 5.89
N THR A 381 -3.34 -67.47 7.16
CA THR A 381 -3.38 -66.15 7.79
C THR A 381 -2.00 -65.48 7.81
N GLY A 382 -0.91 -66.23 8.03
CA GLY A 382 0.45 -65.72 7.95
C GLY A 382 0.84 -65.22 6.54
N LEU A 383 0.36 -65.87 5.48
CA LEU A 383 0.57 -65.43 4.09
C LEU A 383 -0.24 -64.18 3.73
N GLU A 384 -1.50 -64.11 4.15
CA GLU A 384 -2.36 -62.92 3.97
C GLU A 384 -1.74 -61.69 4.66
N LEU A 385 -1.22 -61.91 5.87
CA LEU A 385 -0.61 -60.90 6.72
C LEU A 385 0.74 -60.39 6.19
N GLU A 386 1.57 -61.27 5.63
CA GLU A 386 2.80 -60.87 4.90
C GLU A 386 2.48 -60.06 3.63
N GLY A 387 1.37 -60.38 2.94
CA GLY A 387 0.86 -59.59 1.83
C GLY A 387 0.45 -58.16 2.24
N ALA A 388 -0.32 -58.04 3.33
CA ALA A 388 -0.72 -56.76 3.90
C ALA A 388 0.51 -55.93 4.37
N ARG A 389 1.47 -56.58 5.03
CA ARG A 389 2.74 -55.98 5.46
C ARG A 389 3.55 -55.44 4.28
N THR A 390 3.65 -56.20 3.19
CA THR A 390 4.37 -55.78 1.97
C THR A 390 3.70 -54.58 1.30
N ALA A 391 2.37 -54.46 1.36
CA ALA A 391 1.66 -53.27 0.90
C ALA A 391 1.97 -52.04 1.79
N GLN A 392 2.09 -52.23 3.11
CA GLN A 392 2.50 -51.14 4.02
C GLN A 392 3.95 -50.70 3.81
N ASP A 393 4.90 -51.62 3.56
CA ASP A 393 6.29 -51.25 3.21
C ASP A 393 6.33 -50.31 2.00
N GLY A 394 5.50 -50.57 0.98
CA GLY A 394 5.38 -49.73 -0.21
C GLY A 394 4.83 -48.33 0.07
N LEU A 395 3.81 -48.22 0.93
CA LEU A 395 3.27 -46.92 1.38
C LEU A 395 4.29 -46.17 2.25
N ALA A 396 4.93 -46.85 3.20
CA ALA A 396 5.94 -46.26 4.07
C ALA A 396 7.14 -45.73 3.28
N GLY A 397 7.59 -46.46 2.25
CA GLY A 397 8.63 -45.99 1.33
C GLY A 397 8.24 -44.74 0.54
N GLN A 398 6.96 -44.62 0.11
CA GLN A 398 6.45 -43.41 -0.52
C GLN A 398 6.42 -42.22 0.45
N SER A 399 5.98 -42.44 1.70
CA SER A 399 5.98 -41.40 2.73
C SER A 399 7.38 -40.98 3.18
N ILE A 400 8.36 -41.89 3.24
CA ILE A 400 9.78 -41.54 3.49
C ILE A 400 10.29 -40.62 2.37
N ALA A 401 10.07 -40.99 1.10
CA ALA A 401 10.49 -40.17 -0.04
C ALA A 401 9.80 -38.78 -0.07
N ALA A 402 8.53 -38.71 0.36
CA ALA A 402 7.81 -37.45 0.52
C ALA A 402 8.39 -36.59 1.66
N ASN A 403 8.69 -37.18 2.82
CA ASN A 403 9.35 -36.50 3.93
C ASN A 403 10.73 -35.96 3.53
N GLU A 404 11.53 -36.74 2.81
CA GLU A 404 12.85 -36.33 2.31
C GLU A 404 12.75 -35.17 1.32
N ALA A 405 11.79 -35.22 0.39
CA ALA A 405 11.52 -34.14 -0.55
C ALA A 405 11.05 -32.84 0.17
N ALA A 406 10.17 -32.96 1.17
CA ALA A 406 9.72 -31.82 1.98
C ALA A 406 10.87 -31.23 2.82
N ALA A 407 11.71 -32.07 3.43
CA ALA A 407 12.88 -31.63 4.18
C ALA A 407 13.90 -30.91 3.26
N ALA A 408 14.10 -31.41 2.03
CA ALA A 408 14.97 -30.79 1.03
C ALA A 408 14.43 -29.43 0.52
N GLN A 409 13.10 -29.23 0.50
CA GLN A 409 12.49 -27.92 0.23
C GLN A 409 12.66 -26.96 1.42
N LEU A 410 12.33 -27.42 2.64
CA LEU A 410 12.52 -26.63 3.87
C LEU A 410 13.98 -26.19 4.07
N ALA A 411 14.94 -27.04 3.69
CA ALA A 411 16.37 -26.74 3.77
C ALA A 411 16.79 -25.47 2.99
N GLN A 412 16.06 -25.09 1.92
CA GLN A 412 16.34 -23.91 1.10
C GLN A 412 15.81 -22.58 1.68
N LEU A 413 15.01 -22.62 2.75
CA LEU A 413 14.57 -21.43 3.48
C LEU A 413 15.70 -20.87 4.36
N GLU A 414 15.61 -19.62 4.79
CA GLU A 414 16.51 -19.07 5.82
C GLU A 414 16.38 -19.83 7.15
N ASP A 415 17.44 -19.86 7.95
CA ASP A 415 17.46 -20.63 9.19
C ASP A 415 16.60 -20.01 10.30
N SER A 416 15.69 -20.82 10.85
CA SER A 416 14.82 -20.46 11.97
C SER A 416 14.62 -21.64 12.93
N PRO A 417 14.21 -21.40 14.19
CA PRO A 417 13.80 -22.46 15.12
C PRO A 417 12.67 -23.34 14.56
N GLU A 418 11.73 -22.73 13.84
CA GLU A 418 10.57 -23.40 13.24
C GLU A 418 10.98 -24.32 12.08
N LYS A 419 11.88 -23.85 11.18
CA LYS A 419 12.50 -24.69 10.15
C LYS A 419 13.20 -25.90 10.77
N THR A 420 13.97 -25.67 11.84
CA THR A 420 14.70 -26.73 12.56
C THR A 420 13.74 -27.75 13.17
N ALA A 421 12.67 -27.29 13.83
CA ALA A 421 11.64 -28.14 14.40
C ALA A 421 10.88 -28.95 13.33
N ALA A 422 10.55 -28.34 12.19
CA ALA A 422 9.88 -29.02 11.08
C ALA A 422 10.76 -30.13 10.46
N ILE A 423 12.04 -29.85 10.21
CA ILE A 423 12.98 -30.85 9.69
C ILE A 423 13.19 -31.99 10.71
N GLN A 424 13.26 -31.69 12.01
CA GLN A 424 13.31 -32.72 13.04
C GLN A 424 12.02 -33.55 13.11
N ALA A 425 10.84 -32.95 12.93
CA ALA A 425 9.57 -33.67 12.89
C ALA A 425 9.48 -34.63 11.69
N LEU A 426 9.89 -34.21 10.49
CA LEU A 426 10.01 -35.08 9.31
C LEU A 426 11.03 -36.21 9.53
N THR A 427 12.17 -35.91 10.18
CA THR A 427 13.19 -36.91 10.52
C THR A 427 12.64 -37.95 11.50
N ASN A 428 11.90 -37.53 12.52
CA ASN A 428 11.23 -38.42 13.48
C ASN A 428 10.14 -39.27 12.79
N SER A 429 9.36 -38.69 11.88
CA SER A 429 8.39 -39.41 11.05
C SER A 429 9.06 -40.50 10.22
N SER A 430 10.14 -40.19 9.49
CA SER A 430 10.89 -41.19 8.72
C SER A 430 11.52 -42.29 9.58
N ALA A 431 11.92 -41.99 10.83
CA ALA A 431 12.38 -43.00 11.78
C ALA A 431 11.25 -43.96 12.23
N VAL A 432 10.03 -43.46 12.42
CA VAL A 432 8.85 -44.27 12.73
C VAL A 432 8.42 -45.11 11.51
N LEU A 433 8.49 -44.55 10.30
CA LEU A 433 8.25 -45.27 9.04
C LEU A 433 9.28 -46.39 8.80
N GLY A 434 10.55 -46.19 9.19
CA GLY A 434 11.59 -47.23 9.17
C GLY A 434 11.29 -48.45 10.05
N GLY A 435 10.37 -48.33 11.02
CA GLY A 435 9.88 -49.44 11.84
C GLY A 435 9.18 -50.55 11.05
N TYR A 436 8.64 -50.25 9.86
CA TYR A 436 8.05 -51.27 8.99
C TYR A 436 9.07 -52.26 8.43
N GLN A 437 10.20 -51.72 7.95
CA GLN A 437 11.25 -52.50 7.31
C GLN A 437 11.91 -53.48 8.29
N THR A 438 11.99 -53.13 9.58
CA THR A 438 12.55 -54.02 10.62
C THR A 438 11.58 -55.11 11.07
N LEU A 439 10.26 -54.85 11.08
CA LEU A 439 9.24 -55.87 11.34
C LEU A 439 9.20 -56.96 10.25
N GLY A 440 9.50 -56.60 8.99
CA GLY A 440 9.44 -57.54 7.86
C GLY A 440 10.36 -58.75 7.96
N ALA A 441 11.57 -58.58 8.48
CA ALA A 441 12.52 -59.68 8.64
C ALA A 441 12.03 -60.74 9.64
N GLY A 442 11.39 -60.32 10.74
CA GLY A 442 10.80 -61.22 11.74
C GLY A 442 9.57 -61.96 11.20
N TYR A 443 8.74 -61.29 10.39
CA TYR A 443 7.57 -61.90 9.76
C TYR A 443 7.95 -63.07 8.84
N GLY A 444 8.87 -62.83 7.89
CA GLY A 444 9.30 -63.86 6.94
C GLY A 444 9.91 -65.09 7.62
N GLN A 445 10.64 -64.90 8.73
CA GLN A 445 11.20 -66.01 9.53
C GLN A 445 10.12 -66.86 10.20
N LEU A 446 9.08 -66.25 10.77
CA LEU A 446 8.02 -66.98 11.47
C LEU A 446 7.03 -67.67 10.51
N VAL A 447 6.75 -67.06 9.34
CA VAL A 447 5.99 -67.73 8.26
C VAL A 447 6.78 -68.92 7.70
N ALA A 448 8.11 -68.79 7.53
CA ALA A 448 8.97 -69.90 7.13
C ALA A 448 9.02 -71.02 8.20
N GLY A 449 9.12 -70.67 9.49
CA GLY A 449 9.07 -71.64 10.60
C GLY A 449 7.73 -72.39 10.69
N LEU A 450 6.61 -71.70 10.45
CA LEU A 450 5.29 -72.33 10.36
C LEU A 450 5.16 -73.24 9.12
N GLY A 451 5.80 -72.87 8.00
CA GLY A 451 5.95 -73.73 6.83
C GLY A 451 6.76 -75.00 7.12
N GLN A 452 7.85 -74.88 7.90
CA GLN A 452 8.64 -76.03 8.37
C GLN A 452 7.82 -76.95 9.30
N LEU A 453 7.02 -76.39 10.21
CA LEU A 453 6.10 -77.17 11.04
C LEU A 453 5.01 -77.86 10.20
N SER A 454 4.47 -77.20 9.18
CA SER A 454 3.52 -77.82 8.24
C SER A 454 4.14 -79.01 7.49
N ALA A 455 5.36 -78.84 6.97
CA ALA A 455 6.13 -79.92 6.34
C ALA A 455 6.47 -81.06 7.33
N GLY A 456 6.81 -80.74 8.59
CA GLY A 456 7.05 -81.73 9.65
C GLY A 456 5.79 -82.49 10.11
N TYR A 457 4.60 -81.93 9.89
CA TYR A 457 3.34 -82.63 10.14
C TYR A 457 2.96 -83.56 8.98
N GLN A 458 3.03 -83.07 7.74
CA GLN A 458 2.55 -83.77 6.52
C GLN A 458 3.59 -84.66 5.83
N GLY A 459 4.89 -84.48 6.10
CA GLY A 459 5.98 -85.13 5.38
C GLY A 459 6.05 -86.65 5.55
N GLU A 460 6.93 -87.30 4.77
CA GLU A 460 7.05 -88.77 4.72
C GLU A 460 7.42 -89.40 6.07
N ASN A 461 8.23 -88.69 6.87
CA ASN A 461 8.58 -89.03 8.25
C ASN A 461 7.82 -88.16 9.28
N GLY A 462 6.74 -87.49 8.86
CA GLY A 462 5.99 -86.53 9.66
C GLY A 462 4.95 -87.16 10.58
N ILE A 463 4.39 -86.35 11.48
CA ILE A 463 3.44 -86.79 12.51
C ILE A 463 2.24 -87.54 11.90
N GLN A 464 1.65 -87.05 10.81
CA GLN A 464 0.54 -87.73 10.15
C GLN A 464 0.94 -89.12 9.62
N LYS A 465 2.14 -89.24 9.03
CA LYS A 465 2.63 -90.49 8.45
C LYS A 465 2.97 -91.53 9.52
N GLY A 466 3.56 -91.11 10.64
CA GLY A 466 3.78 -91.97 11.80
C GLY A 466 2.47 -92.48 12.42
N LEU A 467 1.40 -91.66 12.42
CA LEU A 467 0.07 -92.09 12.84
C LEU A 467 -0.53 -93.13 11.89
N GLU A 468 -0.48 -92.90 10.58
CA GLU A 468 -0.96 -93.85 9.57
C GLU A 468 -0.24 -95.21 9.69
N GLN A 469 1.08 -95.21 9.84
CA GLN A 469 1.89 -96.42 10.05
C GLN A 469 1.50 -97.14 11.35
N THR A 470 1.34 -96.40 12.45
CA THR A 470 0.94 -96.97 13.75
C THR A 470 -0.46 -97.57 13.69
N GLN A 471 -1.40 -96.93 12.98
CA GLN A 471 -2.75 -97.44 12.76
C GLN A 471 -2.72 -98.75 11.95
N GLN A 472 -1.90 -98.82 10.90
CA GLN A 472 -1.72 -100.03 10.10
C GLN A 472 -1.07 -101.17 10.90
N ALA A 473 -0.14 -100.87 11.81
CA ALA A 473 0.44 -101.86 12.72
C ALA A 473 -0.62 -102.45 13.68
N LEU A 474 -1.44 -101.61 14.30
CA LEU A 474 -2.57 -102.02 15.15
C LEU A 474 -3.60 -102.87 14.37
N GLN A 475 -3.96 -102.46 13.15
CA GLN A 475 -4.86 -103.24 12.28
C GLN A 475 -4.26 -104.61 11.91
N THR A 476 -2.99 -104.66 11.54
CA THR A 476 -2.27 -105.90 11.20
C THR A 476 -2.17 -106.84 12.40
N MET A 477 -1.93 -106.31 13.60
CA MET A 477 -1.90 -107.06 14.85
C MET A 477 -3.27 -107.70 15.14
N ASN A 478 -4.34 -106.91 15.09
CA ASN A 478 -5.71 -107.39 15.30
C ASN A 478 -6.12 -108.45 14.27
N GLN A 479 -5.76 -108.28 12.99
CA GLN A 479 -6.02 -109.29 11.94
C GLN A 479 -5.31 -110.61 12.23
N LYS A 480 -4.02 -110.60 12.63
CA LYS A 480 -3.28 -111.82 13.02
C LYS A 480 -3.92 -112.53 14.22
N ILE A 481 -4.35 -111.77 15.24
CA ILE A 481 -5.00 -112.34 16.44
C ILE A 481 -6.34 -113.00 16.08
N GLN A 482 -7.07 -112.47 15.09
CA GLN A 482 -8.31 -113.07 14.60
C GLN A 482 -8.08 -114.36 13.80
N THR A 483 -7.05 -114.42 12.94
CA THR A 483 -6.83 -115.56 12.01
C THR A 483 -6.14 -116.78 12.61
N LEU A 484 -5.38 -116.63 13.70
CA LEU A 484 -4.67 -117.75 14.33
C LEU A 484 -5.61 -118.74 15.05
N GLY A 485 -5.17 -120.00 15.19
CA GLY A 485 -5.98 -121.08 15.75
C GLY A 485 -5.95 -121.17 17.27
N SER A 486 -4.76 -121.33 17.85
CA SER A 486 -4.59 -121.59 19.28
C SER A 486 -4.37 -120.32 20.11
N THR A 487 -4.67 -120.41 21.41
CA THR A 487 -4.39 -119.38 22.41
C THR A 487 -2.91 -119.00 22.46
N GLN A 488 -2.01 -119.99 22.32
CA GLN A 488 -0.56 -119.80 22.44
C GLN A 488 0.01 -119.07 21.22
N GLU A 489 -0.45 -119.39 20.01
CA GLU A 489 -0.09 -118.63 18.80
C GLU A 489 -0.58 -117.18 18.88
N LYS A 490 -1.82 -116.96 19.35
CA LYS A 490 -2.38 -115.60 19.52
C LYS A 490 -1.60 -114.78 20.53
N LEU A 491 -1.24 -115.36 21.68
CA LEU A 491 -0.46 -114.67 22.70
C LEU A 491 0.97 -114.35 22.22
N ALA A 492 1.61 -115.27 21.49
CA ALA A 492 2.92 -115.04 20.88
C ALA A 492 2.88 -113.93 19.80
N ALA A 493 1.89 -113.95 18.91
CA ALA A 493 1.70 -112.92 17.88
C ALA A 493 1.35 -111.55 18.49
N LEU A 494 0.59 -111.53 19.59
CA LEU A 494 0.28 -110.33 20.35
C LEU A 494 1.52 -109.76 21.04
N ARG A 495 2.31 -110.59 21.73
CA ARG A 495 3.60 -110.20 22.34
C ARG A 495 4.58 -109.65 21.30
N GLN A 496 4.69 -110.29 20.14
CA GLN A 496 5.50 -109.75 19.03
C GLN A 496 4.97 -108.41 18.51
N GLY A 497 3.65 -108.27 18.36
CA GLY A 497 3.02 -107.06 17.84
C GLY A 497 3.14 -105.87 18.81
N VAL A 498 2.91 -106.09 20.10
CA VAL A 498 3.08 -105.07 21.14
C VAL A 498 4.55 -104.67 21.26
N HIS A 499 5.49 -105.62 21.23
CA HIS A 499 6.93 -105.32 21.27
C HIS A 499 7.37 -104.45 20.08
N GLN A 500 6.94 -104.79 18.86
CA GLN A 500 7.23 -104.00 17.65
C GLN A 500 6.61 -102.58 17.72
N LEU A 501 5.39 -102.48 18.25
CA LEU A 501 4.70 -101.21 18.45
C LEU A 501 5.38 -100.36 19.54
N TYR A 502 5.77 -100.96 20.66
CA TYR A 502 6.49 -100.32 21.76
C TYR A 502 7.85 -99.79 21.32
N ALA A 503 8.65 -100.59 20.62
CA ALA A 503 9.94 -100.16 20.09
C ALA A 503 9.81 -98.94 19.15
N ALA A 504 8.86 -98.95 18.21
CA ALA A 504 8.63 -97.82 17.30
C ALA A 504 8.04 -96.57 17.99
N TYR A 505 7.12 -96.77 18.95
CA TYR A 505 6.36 -95.68 19.56
C TYR A 505 7.10 -95.02 20.74
N CYS A 506 7.81 -95.81 21.55
CA CYS A 506 8.43 -95.36 22.80
C CYS A 506 9.96 -95.24 22.72
N GLU A 507 10.66 -96.25 22.19
CA GLU A 507 12.14 -96.32 22.27
C GLU A 507 12.86 -95.67 21.07
N GLY A 508 12.38 -95.90 19.85
CA GLY A 508 13.02 -95.40 18.62
C GLY A 508 14.26 -96.20 18.22
N ASN A 509 15.19 -95.57 17.51
CA ASN A 509 16.49 -96.14 17.17
C ASN A 509 17.58 -95.04 17.09
N GLN A 510 18.82 -95.38 16.71
CA GLN A 510 19.93 -94.41 16.68
C GLN A 510 19.84 -93.35 15.55
N GLU A 511 19.01 -93.57 14.53
CA GLU A 511 18.84 -92.70 13.37
C GLU A 511 17.47 -91.99 13.33
N THR A 512 16.50 -92.45 14.13
CA THR A 512 15.13 -91.92 14.16
C THR A 512 14.56 -91.92 15.58
N PRO A 513 14.08 -90.77 16.10
CA PRO A 513 13.42 -90.73 17.41
C PRO A 513 12.14 -91.57 17.41
N SER A 514 11.72 -92.04 18.59
CA SER A 514 10.44 -92.71 18.73
C SER A 514 9.28 -91.78 18.36
N PHE A 515 8.14 -92.34 17.93
CA PHE A 515 6.99 -91.50 17.55
C PHE A 515 6.55 -90.57 18.70
N HIS A 516 6.57 -91.05 19.95
CA HIS A 516 6.28 -90.21 21.11
C HIS A 516 7.27 -89.05 21.27
N GLN A 517 8.57 -89.31 21.08
CA GLN A 517 9.60 -88.28 21.16
C GLN A 517 9.52 -87.27 20.00
N ALA A 518 9.10 -87.70 18.81
CA ALA A 518 8.81 -86.81 17.68
C ALA A 518 7.60 -85.90 17.96
N VAL A 519 6.52 -86.43 18.58
CA VAL A 519 5.37 -85.63 19.04
C VAL A 519 5.79 -84.58 20.09
N ILE A 520 6.70 -84.93 21.01
CA ILE A 520 7.25 -83.97 21.99
C ILE A 520 8.00 -82.85 21.27
N GLN A 521 8.98 -83.18 20.42
CA GLN A 521 9.78 -82.20 19.69
C GLN A 521 8.91 -81.29 18.80
N TYR A 522 7.88 -81.85 18.17
CA TYR A 522 6.90 -81.07 17.40
C TYR A 522 6.14 -80.07 18.28
N THR A 523 5.72 -80.50 19.48
CA THR A 523 5.00 -79.66 20.44
C THR A 523 5.86 -78.54 20.99
N ASP A 524 7.11 -78.84 21.35
CA ASP A 524 8.08 -77.84 21.81
C ASP A 524 8.34 -76.79 20.71
N GLY A 525 8.42 -77.22 19.44
CA GLY A 525 8.51 -76.32 18.28
C GLY A 525 7.28 -75.44 18.08
N THR A 526 6.06 -75.98 18.25
CA THR A 526 4.82 -75.17 18.14
C THR A 526 4.69 -74.13 19.26
N ASP A 527 5.10 -74.45 20.50
CA ASP A 527 5.08 -73.47 21.59
C ASP A 527 6.16 -72.41 21.37
N ALA A 528 7.41 -72.80 21.06
CA ALA A 528 8.50 -71.85 20.78
C ALA A 528 8.14 -70.81 19.69
N LEU A 529 7.43 -71.23 18.63
CA LEU A 529 6.92 -70.33 17.59
C LEU A 529 5.87 -69.34 18.15
N TYR A 530 4.90 -69.84 18.93
CA TYR A 530 3.87 -69.01 19.55
C TYR A 530 4.44 -68.01 20.57
N GLN A 531 5.40 -68.43 21.40
CA GLN A 531 6.06 -67.58 22.40
C GLN A 531 6.90 -66.48 21.72
N SER A 532 7.69 -66.83 20.69
CA SER A 532 8.47 -65.85 19.93
C SER A 532 7.57 -64.81 19.27
N TYR A 533 6.50 -65.24 18.58
CA TYR A 533 5.55 -64.29 17.97
C TYR A 533 4.90 -63.38 19.02
N SER A 534 4.38 -63.96 20.11
CA SER A 534 3.58 -63.24 21.12
C SER A 534 4.39 -62.29 21.99
N HIS A 535 5.67 -62.57 22.23
CA HIS A 535 6.52 -61.76 23.11
C HIS A 535 7.53 -60.86 22.38
N GLN A 536 7.78 -61.09 21.08
CA GLN A 536 8.77 -60.32 20.32
C GLN A 536 8.12 -59.54 19.17
N LEU A 537 7.36 -60.21 18.30
CA LEU A 537 6.85 -59.58 17.07
C LEU A 537 5.52 -58.84 17.27
N TYR A 538 4.52 -59.46 17.91
CA TYR A 538 3.20 -58.85 18.13
C TYR A 538 3.27 -57.49 18.87
N PRO A 539 4.01 -57.33 19.98
CA PRO A 539 4.14 -56.04 20.67
C PRO A 539 4.83 -54.96 19.81
N GLY A 540 5.73 -55.35 18.91
CA GLY A 540 6.37 -54.44 17.95
C GLY A 540 5.36 -53.85 16.95
N ILE A 541 4.42 -54.67 16.48
CA ILE A 541 3.34 -54.24 15.58
C ILE A 541 2.38 -53.29 16.31
N GLU A 542 2.02 -53.59 17.56
CA GLU A 542 1.18 -52.69 18.35
C GLU A 542 1.83 -51.32 18.58
N SER A 543 3.15 -51.31 18.82
CA SER A 543 3.95 -50.10 18.97
C SER A 543 3.99 -49.27 17.67
N VAL A 544 4.25 -49.92 16.52
CA VAL A 544 4.24 -49.24 15.20
C VAL A 544 2.85 -48.71 14.85
N ALA A 545 1.78 -49.45 15.16
CA ALA A 545 0.41 -48.97 14.93
C ALA A 545 0.07 -47.71 15.74
N GLY A 546 0.41 -47.67 17.04
CA GLY A 546 0.25 -46.45 17.85
C GLY A 546 1.16 -45.30 17.39
N GLY A 547 2.34 -45.62 16.85
CA GLY A 547 3.23 -44.66 16.21
C GLY A 547 2.63 -44.02 14.95
N MET A 548 1.94 -44.80 14.12
CA MET A 548 1.26 -44.28 12.93
C MET A 548 -0.01 -43.51 13.25
N GLU A 549 -0.79 -43.93 14.27
CA GLU A 549 -1.90 -43.12 14.80
C GLU A 549 -1.41 -41.75 15.32
N THR A 550 -0.24 -41.72 15.97
CA THR A 550 0.41 -40.48 16.41
C THR A 550 0.88 -39.62 15.23
N LEU A 551 1.37 -40.24 14.14
CA LEU A 551 1.76 -39.54 12.91
C LEU A 551 0.56 -38.91 12.20
N ASP A 552 -0.57 -39.62 12.12
CA ASP A 552 -1.84 -39.14 11.57
C ASP A 552 -2.37 -37.91 12.32
N GLN A 553 -2.47 -38.00 13.65
CA GLN A 553 -2.84 -36.86 14.51
C GLN A 553 -1.88 -35.67 14.35
N GLY A 554 -0.59 -35.93 14.17
CA GLY A 554 0.43 -34.92 13.90
C GLY A 554 0.28 -34.24 12.52
N ALA A 555 -0.01 -35.02 11.48
CA ALA A 555 -0.21 -34.53 10.12
C ALA A 555 -1.47 -33.65 10.01
N GLY A 556 -2.60 -34.08 10.58
CA GLY A 556 -3.82 -33.28 10.65
C GLY A 556 -3.65 -31.99 11.44
N SER A 557 -2.84 -32.03 12.51
CA SER A 557 -2.47 -30.82 13.28
C SER A 557 -1.62 -29.84 12.47
N LEU A 558 -0.65 -30.33 11.69
CA LEU A 558 0.20 -29.51 10.80
C LEU A 558 -0.62 -28.89 9.65
N LYS A 559 -1.54 -29.65 9.07
CA LYS A 559 -2.50 -29.18 8.06
C LYS A 559 -3.37 -28.04 8.59
N ALA A 560 -3.97 -28.21 9.77
CA ALA A 560 -4.77 -27.17 10.41
C ALA A 560 -3.96 -25.89 10.70
N ALA A 561 -2.73 -26.02 11.19
CA ALA A 561 -1.84 -24.88 11.42
C ALA A 561 -1.45 -24.17 10.11
N THR A 562 -1.14 -24.92 9.06
CA THR A 562 -0.80 -24.38 7.74
C THR A 562 -1.98 -23.65 7.09
N TRP A 563 -3.20 -24.19 7.19
CA TRP A 563 -4.40 -23.51 6.72
C TRP A 563 -4.65 -22.19 7.49
N ALA A 564 -4.46 -22.18 8.82
CA ALA A 564 -4.57 -20.97 9.62
C ALA A 564 -3.52 -19.90 9.21
N LEU A 565 -2.28 -20.30 8.91
CA LEU A 565 -1.25 -19.42 8.36
C LEU A 565 -1.63 -18.89 6.97
N ARG A 566 -2.17 -19.74 6.08
CA ARG A 566 -2.64 -19.37 4.74
C ARG A 566 -3.70 -18.27 4.80
N ASP A 567 -4.71 -18.42 5.66
CA ASP A 567 -5.77 -17.41 5.82
C ASP A 567 -5.31 -16.16 6.60
N GLY A 568 -4.36 -16.31 7.52
CA GLY A 568 -3.62 -15.17 8.09
C GLY A 568 -2.88 -14.36 7.03
N SER A 569 -2.20 -15.03 6.08
CA SER A 569 -1.46 -14.36 5.01
C SER A 569 -2.38 -13.66 3.99
N ARG A 570 -3.56 -14.23 3.71
CA ARG A 570 -4.63 -13.57 2.92
C ARG A 570 -5.16 -12.33 3.63
N THR A 571 -5.35 -12.39 4.95
CA THR A 571 -5.77 -11.23 5.77
C THR A 571 -4.71 -10.13 5.74
N LEU A 572 -3.43 -10.48 5.84
CA LEU A 572 -2.30 -9.55 5.69
C LEU A 572 -2.29 -8.91 4.28
N LEU A 573 -2.46 -9.70 3.22
CA LEU A 573 -2.51 -9.19 1.84
C LEU A 573 -3.66 -8.19 1.62
N ASN A 574 -4.85 -8.46 2.16
CA ASN A 574 -5.98 -7.54 2.10
C ASN A 574 -5.68 -6.22 2.85
N GLY A 575 -4.97 -6.31 3.99
CA GLY A 575 -4.48 -5.13 4.71
C GLY A 575 -3.44 -4.34 3.93
N LEU A 576 -2.50 -5.02 3.26
CA LEU A 576 -1.47 -4.41 2.42
C LEU A 576 -2.06 -3.72 1.19
N GLY A 577 -3.01 -4.33 0.48
CA GLY A 577 -3.72 -3.68 -0.64
C GLY A 577 -4.54 -2.46 -0.20
N SER A 578 -5.07 -2.46 1.03
CA SER A 578 -5.72 -1.30 1.64
C SER A 578 -4.72 -0.18 1.95
N ALA A 579 -3.53 -0.52 2.45
CA ALA A 579 -2.44 0.41 2.69
C ALA A 579 -1.85 0.97 1.38
N GLU A 580 -1.74 0.17 0.33
CA GLU A 580 -1.27 0.56 -1.00
C GLU A 580 -2.23 1.57 -1.64
N SER A 581 -3.54 1.30 -1.54
CA SER A 581 -4.59 2.25 -1.94
C SER A 581 -4.52 3.57 -1.17
N GLY A 582 -4.30 3.51 0.15
CA GLY A 582 -4.13 4.70 0.99
C GLY A 582 -2.86 5.51 0.68
N ALA A 583 -1.76 4.84 0.37
CA ALA A 583 -0.51 5.48 -0.02
C ALA A 583 -0.58 6.11 -1.42
N ALA A 584 -1.28 5.47 -2.37
CA ALA A 584 -1.57 6.06 -3.68
C ALA A 584 -2.42 7.33 -3.55
N ALA A 585 -3.48 7.31 -2.72
CA ALA A 585 -4.31 8.49 -2.45
C ALA A 585 -3.53 9.61 -1.74
N LEU A 586 -2.61 9.27 -0.82
CA LEU A 586 -1.70 10.25 -0.21
C LEU A 586 -0.76 10.86 -1.27
N GLN A 587 -0.19 10.05 -2.15
CA GLN A 587 0.71 10.50 -3.22
C GLN A 587 0.01 11.44 -4.21
N GLU A 588 -1.24 11.12 -4.59
CA GLU A 588 -2.08 12.00 -5.42
C GLU A 588 -2.37 13.33 -4.70
N GLY A 589 -2.75 13.26 -3.41
CA GLY A 589 -3.00 14.46 -2.59
C GLY A 589 -1.77 15.35 -2.40
N THR A 590 -0.57 14.77 -2.23
CA THR A 590 0.68 15.55 -2.08
C THR A 590 1.13 16.16 -3.40
N ALA A 591 0.92 15.47 -4.53
CA ALA A 591 1.17 16.04 -5.85
C ALA A 591 0.19 17.18 -6.18
N ALA A 592 -1.09 17.03 -5.84
CA ALA A 592 -2.10 18.08 -5.99
C ALA A 592 -1.75 19.32 -5.13
N LEU A 593 -1.42 19.12 -3.85
CA LEU A 593 -0.98 20.19 -2.95
C LEU A 593 0.26 20.93 -3.47
N GLN A 594 1.22 20.22 -4.08
CA GLN A 594 2.39 20.84 -4.70
C GLN A 594 2.02 21.70 -5.92
N GLY A 595 1.10 21.22 -6.77
CA GLY A 595 0.59 21.98 -7.92
C GLY A 595 -0.18 23.24 -7.52
N GLU A 596 -1.09 23.13 -6.56
CA GLU A 596 -1.89 24.26 -6.06
C GLU A 596 -1.01 25.29 -5.33
N SER A 597 -0.08 24.84 -4.49
CA SER A 597 0.87 25.70 -3.77
C SER A 597 1.70 26.56 -4.73
N ASN A 598 2.32 25.94 -5.75
CA ASN A 598 3.06 26.66 -6.78
C ASN A 598 2.20 27.69 -7.53
N SER A 599 0.95 27.34 -7.83
CA SER A 599 0.01 28.21 -8.56
C SER A 599 -0.41 29.42 -7.73
N ALA A 600 -0.81 29.21 -6.47
CA ALA A 600 -1.22 30.27 -5.56
C ALA A 600 -0.09 31.25 -5.23
N LEU A 601 1.15 30.74 -5.09
CA LEU A 601 2.33 31.57 -4.85
C LEU A 601 2.74 32.38 -6.08
N ALA A 602 2.60 31.82 -7.30
CA ALA A 602 2.77 32.57 -8.54
C ALA A 602 1.74 33.71 -8.68
N GLU A 603 0.47 33.47 -8.33
CA GLU A 603 -0.57 34.50 -8.32
C GLU A 603 -0.29 35.59 -7.28
N ALA A 604 0.13 35.21 -6.06
CA ALA A 604 0.49 36.16 -5.01
C ALA A 604 1.66 37.07 -5.42
N LYS A 605 2.70 36.51 -6.07
CA LYS A 605 3.80 37.28 -6.68
C LYS A 605 3.31 38.25 -7.74
N SER A 606 2.45 37.80 -8.66
CA SER A 606 1.91 38.65 -9.72
C SER A 606 1.16 39.86 -9.17
N LYS A 607 0.36 39.69 -8.11
CA LYS A 607 -0.37 40.78 -7.46
C LYS A 607 0.55 41.73 -6.69
N LEU A 608 1.64 41.23 -6.10
CA LEU A 608 2.63 42.06 -5.40
C LEU A 608 3.36 43.01 -6.36
N GLU A 609 3.79 42.52 -7.53
CA GLU A 609 4.42 43.37 -8.55
C GLU A 609 3.39 44.34 -9.18
N GLU A 610 2.11 43.96 -9.34
CA GLU A 610 1.06 44.88 -9.79
C GLU A 610 0.87 46.07 -8.81
N ILE A 611 0.86 45.79 -7.50
CA ILE A 611 0.77 46.82 -6.46
C ILE A 611 2.01 47.72 -6.46
N LYS A 612 3.22 47.14 -6.60
CA LYS A 612 4.49 47.89 -6.69
C LYS A 612 4.46 48.89 -7.83
N ASN A 613 4.17 48.43 -9.06
CA ASN A 613 4.14 49.28 -10.26
C ASN A 613 3.13 50.43 -10.13
N LYS A 614 1.96 50.18 -9.52
CA LYS A 614 0.93 51.20 -9.27
C LYS A 614 1.33 52.26 -8.24
N LEU A 615 2.27 51.96 -7.32
CA LEU A 615 2.75 52.90 -6.32
C LEU A 615 3.98 53.70 -6.78
N THR A 616 4.89 53.08 -7.54
CA THR A 616 6.05 53.79 -8.12
C THR A 616 5.66 54.71 -9.27
N GLY A 617 4.58 54.40 -9.99
CA GLY A 617 4.19 55.05 -11.24
C GLY A 617 4.98 54.53 -12.44
N GLU A 618 5.68 53.40 -12.30
CA GLU A 618 6.49 52.82 -13.37
C GLU A 618 5.63 52.39 -14.56
N GLY A 619 5.97 52.90 -15.75
CA GLY A 619 5.21 52.70 -16.98
C GLY A 619 4.24 53.84 -17.31
N PHE A 620 3.89 54.72 -16.36
CA PHE A 620 3.07 55.88 -16.68
C PHE A 620 3.89 56.95 -17.44
N THR A 621 3.35 57.42 -18.57
CA THR A 621 3.92 58.53 -19.34
C THR A 621 2.86 59.64 -19.47
N PRO A 622 3.12 60.87 -18.99
CA PRO A 622 2.17 61.97 -19.10
C PRO A 622 1.81 62.29 -20.55
N ARG A 623 0.54 62.07 -20.93
CA ARG A 623 -0.04 62.61 -22.16
C ARG A 623 -0.49 64.07 -21.95
N SER A 624 -0.48 64.86 -23.01
CA SER A 624 -1.08 66.19 -23.03
C SER A 624 -2.58 66.15 -22.73
N PHE A 625 -3.06 67.11 -21.95
CA PHE A 625 -4.49 67.35 -21.74
C PHE A 625 -5.11 68.10 -22.92
N VAL A 626 -4.35 68.99 -23.58
CA VAL A 626 -4.87 69.91 -24.61
C VAL A 626 -4.83 69.37 -26.04
N SER A 627 -3.91 68.45 -26.37
CA SER A 627 -3.87 67.77 -27.67
C SER A 627 -2.93 66.56 -27.70
N GLU A 628 -3.41 65.41 -28.18
CA GLU A 628 -2.60 64.21 -28.43
C GLU A 628 -1.42 64.44 -29.39
N LYS A 629 -1.46 65.52 -30.19
CA LYS A 629 -0.35 65.94 -31.08
C LYS A 629 0.90 66.38 -30.31
N ASN A 630 0.80 66.66 -29.01
CA ASN A 630 1.90 67.09 -28.15
C ASN A 630 2.59 65.88 -27.52
N THR A 631 3.49 65.22 -28.25
CA THR A 631 4.08 63.93 -27.85
C THR A 631 5.29 64.02 -26.89
N HIS A 632 5.58 65.20 -26.34
CA HIS A 632 6.72 65.47 -25.45
C HIS A 632 6.30 66.24 -24.20
N VAL A 633 5.36 65.69 -23.43
CA VAL A 633 4.92 66.27 -22.16
C VAL A 633 5.66 65.61 -21.00
N LYS A 634 6.34 66.43 -20.19
CA LYS A 634 7.06 66.00 -18.98
C LYS A 634 6.14 65.86 -17.77
N ALA A 635 5.13 66.73 -17.67
CA ALA A 635 4.13 66.71 -16.63
C ALA A 635 2.85 67.42 -17.10
N VAL A 636 1.71 66.89 -16.69
CA VAL A 636 0.47 67.67 -16.54
C VAL A 636 0.21 67.80 -15.05
N GLN A 637 -0.34 68.95 -14.62
CA GLN A 637 -0.89 69.14 -13.28
C GLN A 637 -2.22 69.87 -13.41
N PHE A 638 -3.20 69.50 -12.59
CA PHE A 638 -4.51 70.16 -12.54
C PHE A 638 -4.62 70.95 -11.23
N VAL A 639 -5.10 72.19 -11.30
CA VAL A 639 -5.39 73.04 -10.14
C VAL A 639 -6.74 73.71 -10.36
N ALA A 640 -7.79 73.15 -9.78
CA ALA A 640 -9.11 73.76 -9.75
C ALA A 640 -9.28 74.57 -8.45
N LYS A 641 -9.94 75.73 -8.53
CA LYS A 641 -10.15 76.65 -7.41
C LYS A 641 -11.57 77.19 -7.46
N THR A 642 -12.32 77.09 -6.35
CA THR A 642 -13.65 77.71 -6.27
C THR A 642 -13.56 79.22 -6.11
N GLU A 643 -14.66 79.91 -6.40
CA GLU A 643 -14.95 81.21 -5.80
C GLU A 643 -14.89 81.12 -4.26
N ALA A 644 -14.38 82.17 -3.61
CA ALA A 644 -14.45 82.33 -2.16
C ALA A 644 -15.81 82.91 -1.76
N ILE A 645 -16.28 82.59 -0.55
CA ILE A 645 -17.61 82.98 -0.05
C ILE A 645 -17.43 84.05 1.02
N GLY A 646 -18.08 85.20 0.86
CA GLY A 646 -18.07 86.30 1.83
C GLY A 646 -19.04 87.41 1.46
N LYS A 647 -19.21 88.39 2.34
CA LYS A 647 -20.10 89.54 2.10
C LYS A 647 -19.57 90.44 0.98
N THR A 648 -20.32 90.54 -0.11
CA THR A 648 -20.05 91.51 -1.18
C THR A 648 -20.11 92.93 -0.60
N LYS A 649 -18.97 93.64 -0.57
CA LYS A 649 -18.98 95.08 -0.29
C LYS A 649 -19.59 95.80 -1.49
N GLU A 650 -20.75 96.41 -1.30
CA GLU A 650 -21.32 97.33 -2.28
C GLU A 650 -20.32 98.47 -2.53
N LYS A 651 -20.11 98.81 -3.80
CA LYS A 651 -19.36 100.02 -4.17
C LYS A 651 -20.31 101.20 -4.10
N ASP A 652 -20.23 101.97 -3.01
CA ASP A 652 -20.80 103.31 -2.95
C ASP A 652 -20.31 104.13 -4.15
N GLY A 653 -21.24 104.63 -4.96
CA GLY A 653 -20.93 105.33 -6.20
C GLY A 653 -20.82 106.84 -6.01
N LYS A 654 -19.58 107.36 -6.10
CA LYS A 654 -19.27 108.75 -6.49
C LYS A 654 -17.98 108.80 -7.29
#